data_AF-A0A6C0DB60-F1
#
_entry.id   AF-A0A6C0DB60-F1
#
_cell.length_a   1.000
_cell.length_b   1.000
_cell.length_c   1.000
_cell.angle_alpha   90.00
_cell.angle_beta   90.00
_cell.angle_gamma   90.00
#
_symmetry.space_group_name_H-M   'P 1'
#
loop_
_entity.id
_entity.type
_entity.pdbx_description
1 polymer ?
#
loop_
_entity_poly.entity_id
_entity_poly.type
_entity_poly.pdbx_seq_one_letter_code
_entity_poly.pdbx_strand_id
1 'polypeptide(L)'
;MIEEIKLLNIFYKISKFKLKQFIEFKNELYFLRNIYWTMVNNLTDLNLINYYKDFNNHYLKIVNEMELLKELFDHMPDKFKLSDINKYKYYNIIKLRKHIIKVSNYISANDIGLILEIYDKKWVNNFTDEEYIQLLLYKNFIKPIYIWDSQNHIKENVQNTTQIVKNILFQNIIKSEDIPSENIDVNNTFTVYECSNLLNDSKIIIQKNKKSISLLENKYGCSLFIKLNDIYIVIQGIFKDDLFNMAIKNPFAKNIIDLHLDYIKLNSFNIPYRFYISYFEITNLRDKIICSSKLLCEEIKKKYNDFQSIQGKSLMLLINEFILGSKYRKIDILTLFLISTEEDQRLAFILFDVFKSKDKKNIATEIYNSLHYSIRQKLDLAKVNVETEEKELTNLSETDIPYERRINLLKVSGDVKTKATEKLKSIKTNFQGDSKAQNWLDGLLKIPFNTYSENDIFSFKSKFIKKLSLKTVSETEIEKSITNLQNDNLINEWSQFKIQKKEYLYNIKNVLNSVVFGHKDAKLQLERIFAQWINGEQKGAVLGLHGPPGTGKTSLVKNGLSQCLKDKEGNCRPFAFLPIGGSVNGSTLVGHNYTYVGSTWGRIVDILMTTKCMNPIIFIDELDKISHTEHGREIISILTHLTDSTQNDEFEDKFFSGIKLDLSKALIIFSFNDISLIDNVLKDRITVIETHPLKLSEKITIIKDYMLPEITKEIGFGTDEIIIEDNLIKYLIETYTLEPGVRKIKEKIIEIIREINLNRFYSENIVFPYKITKEYCDELFELKPKVKVKKIIKEPAIGIVNGLYANASSIGGITFIQAIKFPSNKMLDLNLTGSLGDSMKESVQYALKLAFTLLPIKTQKKIKETPFGIHIHCPEGAVKKDGPSAGAAITLTIYSLLTDIKINNEVALTGEIDIIGNITAIGGLEAKLYGAKNAGVKIALFPEENLEDIEIMRKNGTSPEDNNFKIIAVNNIQQVLELCLMSKKKDKK
;
A
#
# COMPACT_ATOMS: atom_id res chain seq x y z
N MET A 1 47.86 -87.23 -17.90
CA MET A 1 46.48 -87.60 -18.31
C MET A 1 45.57 -88.05 -17.15
N ILE A 2 45.75 -89.21 -16.51
CA ILE A 2 44.82 -89.66 -15.43
C ILE A 2 44.89 -88.77 -14.17
N GLU A 3 46.08 -88.30 -13.79
CA GLU A 3 46.23 -87.36 -12.66
C GLU A 3 45.69 -85.96 -12.96
N GLU A 4 45.86 -85.47 -14.20
CA GLU A 4 45.27 -84.21 -14.65
C GLU A 4 43.74 -84.28 -14.69
N ILE A 5 43.16 -85.43 -15.07
CA ILE A 5 41.72 -85.66 -15.01
C ILE A 5 41.22 -85.67 -13.56
N LYS A 6 41.97 -86.26 -12.61
CA LYS A 6 41.63 -86.21 -11.18
C LYS A 6 41.70 -84.79 -10.62
N LEU A 7 42.74 -84.04 -10.95
CA LEU A 7 42.87 -82.62 -10.58
C LEU A 7 41.74 -81.78 -11.17
N LEU A 8 41.38 -81.97 -12.45
CA LEU A 8 40.23 -81.33 -13.10
C LEU A 8 38.90 -81.71 -12.44
N ASN A 9 38.72 -82.97 -12.01
CA ASN A 9 37.49 -83.41 -11.34
C ASN A 9 37.36 -82.83 -9.92
N ILE A 10 38.48 -82.71 -9.20
CA ILE A 10 38.54 -82.04 -7.89
C ILE A 10 38.28 -80.54 -8.09
N PHE A 11 38.91 -79.91 -9.08
CA PHE A 11 38.70 -78.50 -9.42
C PHE A 11 37.25 -78.26 -9.84
N TYR A 12 36.63 -79.16 -10.61
CA TYR A 12 35.23 -79.11 -11.03
C TYR A 12 34.28 -79.27 -9.84
N LYS A 13 34.55 -80.20 -8.91
CA LYS A 13 33.75 -80.36 -7.68
C LYS A 13 33.86 -79.14 -6.75
N ILE A 14 35.06 -78.59 -6.56
CA ILE A 14 35.27 -77.38 -5.75
C ILE A 14 34.61 -76.17 -6.41
N SER A 15 34.73 -76.05 -7.74
CA SER A 15 34.06 -75.01 -8.54
C SER A 15 32.55 -75.11 -8.40
N LYS A 16 31.97 -76.30 -8.55
CA LYS A 16 30.53 -76.56 -8.46
C LYS A 16 30.00 -76.30 -7.05
N PHE A 17 30.77 -76.64 -6.02
CA PHE A 17 30.44 -76.34 -4.62
C PHE A 17 30.48 -74.84 -4.33
N LYS A 18 31.53 -74.13 -4.77
CA LYS A 18 31.62 -72.66 -4.66
C LYS A 18 30.53 -71.95 -5.48
N LEU A 19 30.16 -72.48 -6.65
CA LEU A 19 29.08 -71.94 -7.48
C LEU A 19 27.73 -72.13 -6.79
N LYS A 20 27.50 -73.30 -6.17
CA LYS A 20 26.28 -73.56 -5.39
C LYS A 20 26.17 -72.64 -4.17
N GLN A 21 27.25 -72.50 -3.40
CA GLN A 21 27.30 -71.55 -2.27
C GLN A 21 27.13 -70.10 -2.74
N PHE A 22 27.68 -69.73 -3.90
CA PHE A 22 27.48 -68.42 -4.49
C PHE A 22 26.03 -68.17 -4.90
N ILE A 23 25.38 -69.14 -5.54
CA ILE A 23 23.98 -69.03 -5.97
C ILE A 23 23.06 -68.94 -4.75
N GLU A 24 23.26 -69.75 -3.72
CA GLU A 24 22.51 -69.68 -2.46
C GLU A 24 22.71 -68.31 -1.78
N PHE A 25 23.96 -67.84 -1.66
CA PHE A 25 24.29 -66.54 -1.09
C PHE A 25 23.70 -65.37 -1.90
N LYS A 26 23.78 -65.46 -3.23
CA LYS A 26 23.23 -64.46 -4.17
C LYS A 26 21.71 -64.41 -4.04
N ASN A 27 21.03 -65.56 -4.02
CA ASN A 27 19.58 -65.62 -3.87
C ASN A 27 19.11 -65.09 -2.51
N GLU A 28 19.81 -65.43 -1.42
CA GLU A 28 19.50 -64.92 -0.08
C GLU A 28 19.69 -63.39 0.00
N LEU A 29 20.76 -62.85 -0.61
CA LEU A 29 20.95 -61.39 -0.72
C LEU A 29 19.88 -60.70 -1.56
N TYR A 30 19.49 -61.26 -2.72
CA TYR A 30 18.41 -60.69 -3.53
C TYR A 30 17.08 -60.72 -2.79
N PHE A 31 16.80 -61.79 -2.05
CA PHE A 31 15.61 -61.89 -1.22
C PHE A 31 15.59 -60.81 -0.11
N LEU A 32 16.70 -60.64 0.62
CA LEU A 32 16.81 -59.62 1.67
C LEU A 32 16.76 -58.20 1.09
N ARG A 33 17.40 -57.96 -0.07
CA ARG A 33 17.36 -56.69 -0.80
C ARG A 33 15.94 -56.37 -1.28
N ASN A 34 15.21 -57.35 -1.80
CA ASN A 34 13.81 -57.15 -2.23
C ASN A 34 12.89 -56.86 -1.05
N ILE A 35 13.04 -57.55 0.08
CA ILE A 35 12.29 -57.22 1.31
C ILE A 35 12.58 -55.78 1.74
N TYR A 36 13.86 -55.40 1.80
CA TYR A 36 14.28 -54.06 2.17
C TYR A 36 13.70 -52.99 1.23
N TRP A 37 13.84 -53.15 -0.10
CA TRP A 37 13.29 -52.18 -1.05
C TRP A 37 11.76 -52.17 -1.09
N THR A 38 11.10 -53.28 -0.79
CA THR A 38 9.64 -53.29 -0.64
C THR A 38 9.22 -52.49 0.60
N MET A 39 9.94 -52.64 1.72
CA MET A 39 9.72 -51.82 2.92
C MET A 39 10.02 -50.33 2.67
N VAL A 40 11.12 -50.02 1.98
CA VAL A 40 11.49 -48.63 1.63
C VAL A 40 10.49 -48.03 0.65
N ASN A 41 10.09 -48.74 -0.41
CA ASN A 41 9.11 -48.24 -1.38
C ASN A 41 7.78 -47.93 -0.71
N ASN A 42 7.34 -48.80 0.22
CA ASN A 42 6.15 -48.57 1.02
C ASN A 42 6.29 -47.35 1.96
N LEU A 43 7.52 -46.95 2.34
CA LEU A 43 7.79 -45.76 3.15
C LEU A 43 8.02 -44.48 2.31
N THR A 44 8.60 -44.59 1.11
CA THR A 44 8.86 -43.48 0.19
C THR A 44 7.60 -43.05 -0.56
N ASP A 45 6.68 -43.96 -0.87
CA ASP A 45 5.35 -43.63 -1.41
C ASP A 45 4.51 -42.80 -0.41
N LEU A 46 4.96 -42.66 0.85
CA LEU A 46 4.32 -41.87 1.90
C LEU A 46 5.11 -40.61 2.35
N ASN A 47 6.32 -40.34 1.83
CA ASN A 47 7.18 -39.19 2.23
C ASN A 47 7.43 -39.08 3.77
N LEU A 48 7.48 -40.19 4.51
CA LEU A 48 7.43 -40.19 5.98
C LEU A 48 8.78 -40.20 6.73
N ILE A 49 9.92 -40.40 6.04
CA ILE A 49 11.22 -40.62 6.72
C ILE A 49 11.70 -39.36 7.50
N ASN A 50 11.37 -38.16 7.02
CA ASN A 50 11.76 -36.92 7.69
C ASN A 50 10.80 -36.48 8.81
N TYR A 51 9.55 -36.96 8.83
CA TYR A 51 8.51 -36.44 9.73
C TYR A 51 8.49 -37.13 11.11
N TYR A 52 8.94 -38.39 11.19
CA TYR A 52 8.96 -39.16 12.44
C TYR A 52 10.27 -39.07 13.25
N LYS A 53 11.20 -38.18 12.87
CA LYS A 53 12.36 -37.88 13.73
C LYS A 53 11.94 -37.25 15.07
N ASP A 54 10.77 -36.62 15.13
CA ASP A 54 10.31 -35.85 16.30
C ASP A 54 9.21 -36.54 17.14
N PHE A 55 8.77 -37.77 16.82
CA PHE A 55 7.74 -38.46 17.59
C PHE A 55 8.10 -39.91 17.99
N ASN A 56 8.04 -40.18 19.31
CA ASN A 56 8.11 -41.48 19.99
C ASN A 56 9.39 -42.32 19.79
N ASN A 57 10.05 -42.68 20.90
CA ASN A 57 11.29 -43.47 20.98
C ASN A 57 11.24 -44.86 20.29
N HIS A 58 10.06 -45.37 19.93
CA HIS A 58 9.90 -46.65 19.26
C HIS A 58 10.02 -46.55 17.73
N TYR A 59 9.46 -45.51 17.13
CA TYR A 59 9.49 -45.30 15.68
C TYR A 59 10.86 -44.80 15.22
N LEU A 60 11.52 -43.97 16.03
CA LEU A 60 12.91 -43.57 15.82
C LEU A 60 13.86 -44.79 15.77
N LYS A 61 13.61 -45.83 16.58
CA LYS A 61 14.41 -47.06 16.55
C LYS A 61 14.22 -47.86 15.25
N ILE A 62 13.02 -47.87 14.68
CA ILE A 62 12.75 -48.52 13.40
C ILE A 62 13.45 -47.75 12.27
N VAL A 63 13.32 -46.42 12.25
CA VAL A 63 13.97 -45.56 11.24
C VAL A 63 15.50 -45.67 11.30
N ASN A 64 16.09 -45.60 12.49
CA ASN A 64 17.55 -45.72 12.66
C ASN A 64 18.07 -47.11 12.22
N GLU A 65 17.36 -48.19 12.55
CA GLU A 65 17.73 -49.54 12.10
C GLU A 65 17.56 -49.73 10.58
N MET A 66 16.62 -49.00 9.94
CA MET A 66 16.46 -48.98 8.48
C MET A 66 17.52 -48.13 7.76
N GLU A 67 17.95 -47.00 8.32
CA GLU A 67 19.07 -46.20 7.78
C GLU A 67 20.38 -47.00 7.80
N LEU A 68 20.65 -47.73 8.89
CA LEU A 68 21.79 -48.64 8.99
C LEU A 68 21.76 -49.78 7.95
N LEU A 69 20.56 -50.30 7.65
CA LEU A 69 20.37 -51.28 6.57
C LEU A 69 20.63 -50.66 5.19
N LYS A 70 20.23 -49.40 4.97
CA LYS A 70 20.50 -48.65 3.75
C LYS A 70 21.99 -48.53 3.48
N GLU A 71 22.75 -48.05 4.47
CA GLU A 71 24.21 -47.92 4.35
C GLU A 71 24.87 -49.25 4.01
N LEU A 72 24.44 -50.35 4.66
CA LEU A 72 24.97 -51.69 4.41
C LEU A 72 24.69 -52.19 2.98
N PHE A 73 23.54 -51.84 2.39
CA PHE A 73 23.21 -52.19 1.01
C PHE A 73 23.89 -51.26 -0.02
N ASP A 74 24.04 -49.97 0.26
CA ASP A 74 24.69 -48.99 -0.64
C ASP A 74 26.20 -49.30 -0.83
N HIS A 75 26.84 -49.93 0.17
CA HIS A 75 28.24 -50.36 0.07
C HIS A 75 28.43 -51.70 -0.68
N MET A 76 27.36 -52.31 -1.20
CA MET A 76 27.41 -53.54 -1.97
C MET A 76 27.22 -53.30 -3.49
N PRO A 77 27.95 -54.03 -4.36
CA PRO A 77 27.82 -53.86 -5.80
C PRO A 77 26.48 -54.40 -6.33
N ASP A 78 25.90 -53.72 -7.32
CA ASP A 78 24.60 -54.09 -7.91
C ASP A 78 24.60 -55.43 -8.66
N LYS A 79 25.76 -55.89 -9.14
CA LYS A 79 25.95 -57.21 -9.75
C LYS A 79 27.08 -57.94 -9.02
N PHE A 80 26.72 -58.91 -8.18
CA PHE A 80 27.68 -59.78 -7.51
C PHE A 80 28.36 -60.72 -8.53
N LYS A 81 29.70 -60.74 -8.52
CA LYS A 81 30.56 -61.69 -9.23
C LYS A 81 31.14 -62.71 -8.25
N LEU A 82 31.57 -63.87 -8.75
CA LEU A 82 32.13 -64.94 -7.92
C LEU A 82 33.37 -64.49 -7.11
N SER A 83 34.12 -63.50 -7.62
CA SER A 83 35.27 -62.87 -6.95
C SER A 83 34.89 -62.11 -5.67
N ASP A 84 33.65 -61.68 -5.55
CA ASP A 84 33.18 -60.78 -4.49
C ASP A 84 32.86 -61.55 -3.19
N ILE A 85 32.69 -62.88 -3.28
CA ILE A 85 32.39 -63.78 -2.16
C ILE A 85 33.44 -63.67 -1.04
N ASN A 86 34.72 -63.54 -1.41
CA ASN A 86 35.81 -63.45 -0.46
C ASN A 86 35.90 -62.06 0.19
N LYS A 87 35.41 -61.01 -0.48
CA LYS A 87 35.48 -59.61 -0.05
C LYS A 87 34.34 -59.25 0.93
N TYR A 88 33.16 -59.85 0.75
CA TYR A 88 31.94 -59.56 1.53
C TYR A 88 31.46 -60.76 2.36
N LYS A 89 32.39 -61.51 2.97
CA LYS A 89 32.14 -62.75 3.73
C LYS A 89 30.87 -62.73 4.59
N TYR A 90 30.34 -63.93 4.87
CA TYR A 90 29.21 -64.32 5.75
C TYR A 90 28.84 -63.38 6.92
N TYR A 91 29.81 -62.69 7.53
CA TYR A 91 29.62 -61.71 8.59
C TYR A 91 28.65 -60.58 8.23
N ASN A 92 28.67 -60.07 6.98
CA ASN A 92 27.77 -59.00 6.55
C ASN A 92 26.32 -59.48 6.34
N ILE A 93 26.11 -60.72 5.86
CA ILE A 93 24.76 -61.30 5.73
C ILE A 93 24.16 -61.59 7.11
N ILE A 94 24.94 -62.13 8.05
CA ILE A 94 24.44 -62.37 9.41
C ILE A 94 24.03 -61.04 10.06
N LYS A 95 24.80 -59.96 9.83
CA LYS A 95 24.46 -58.62 10.31
C LYS A 95 23.19 -58.08 9.64
N LEU A 96 23.07 -58.15 8.31
CA LEU A 96 21.86 -57.78 7.55
C LEU A 96 20.63 -58.54 8.04
N ARG A 97 20.75 -59.87 8.20
CA ARG A 97 19.68 -60.74 8.69
C ARG A 97 19.29 -60.40 10.12
N LYS A 98 20.25 -60.10 10.99
CA LYS A 98 19.99 -59.69 12.38
C LYS A 98 19.24 -58.34 12.46
N HIS A 99 19.60 -57.37 11.63
CA HIS A 99 18.91 -56.08 11.57
C HIS A 99 17.51 -56.21 10.96
N ILE A 100 17.34 -57.01 9.90
CA ILE A 100 16.01 -57.30 9.31
C ILE A 100 15.11 -58.04 10.32
N ILE A 101 15.64 -58.99 11.09
CA ILE A 101 14.90 -59.68 12.16
C ILE A 101 14.50 -58.71 13.29
N LYS A 102 15.39 -57.79 13.67
CA LYS A 102 15.05 -56.76 14.65
C LYS A 102 13.92 -55.86 14.15
N VAL A 103 14.01 -55.39 12.90
CA VAL A 103 12.95 -54.59 12.27
C VAL A 103 11.63 -55.39 12.21
N SER A 104 11.65 -56.67 11.85
CA SER A 104 10.44 -57.50 11.85
C SER A 104 9.85 -57.75 13.25
N ASN A 105 10.70 -57.81 14.28
CA ASN A 105 10.26 -57.98 15.68
C ASN A 105 9.65 -56.70 16.25
N TYR A 106 10.08 -55.53 15.79
CA TYR A 106 9.41 -54.27 16.13
C TYR A 106 8.06 -54.10 15.43
N ILE A 107 7.80 -54.87 14.37
CA ILE A 107 6.58 -54.79 13.55
C ILE A 107 5.57 -55.91 13.86
N SER A 108 5.96 -57.01 14.52
CA SER A 108 5.09 -58.16 14.75
C SER A 108 5.06 -58.66 16.20
N ALA A 109 3.89 -59.12 16.65
CA ALA A 109 3.73 -59.89 17.89
C ALA A 109 3.73 -61.40 17.54
N ASN A 110 4.61 -62.16 18.18
CA ASN A 110 4.79 -63.60 18.02
C ASN A 110 3.63 -64.38 18.63
N ASP A 111 2.71 -64.93 17.82
CA ASP A 111 1.73 -65.92 18.33
C ASP A 111 1.51 -67.10 17.35
N ILE A 112 1.46 -66.89 16.02
CA ILE A 112 1.24 -68.00 15.07
C ILE A 112 2.43 -68.96 14.98
N GLY A 113 3.66 -68.47 15.16
CA GLY A 113 4.85 -69.34 15.23
C GLY A 113 4.80 -70.30 16.41
N LEU A 114 4.22 -69.87 17.54
CA LEU A 114 4.02 -70.67 18.74
C LEU A 114 2.90 -71.70 18.54
N ILE A 115 1.83 -71.35 17.83
CA ILE A 115 0.74 -72.27 17.45
C ILE A 115 1.24 -73.37 16.48
N LEU A 116 2.09 -73.01 15.51
CA LEU A 116 2.74 -73.93 14.57
C LEU A 116 3.82 -74.80 15.24
N GLU A 117 4.31 -74.41 16.42
CA GLU A 117 5.21 -75.21 17.26
C GLU A 117 4.45 -76.12 18.24
N ILE A 118 3.28 -75.71 18.73
CA ILE A 118 2.43 -76.50 19.65
C ILE A 118 1.74 -77.67 18.92
N TYR A 119 1.32 -77.47 17.67
CA TYR A 119 0.77 -78.54 16.83
C TYR A 119 1.82 -79.00 15.82
N ASP A 120 2.40 -80.16 16.10
CA ASP A 120 3.50 -80.84 15.40
C ASP A 120 3.53 -80.57 13.87
N LYS A 121 4.64 -80.06 13.31
CA LYS A 121 4.83 -79.51 11.93
C LYS A 121 4.32 -80.33 10.72
N LYS A 122 3.80 -81.54 10.90
CA LYS A 122 3.47 -82.49 9.82
C LYS A 122 2.30 -82.07 8.92
N TRP A 123 1.35 -81.28 9.42
CA TRP A 123 0.16 -80.81 8.67
C TRP A 123 0.47 -79.65 7.72
N VAL A 124 1.51 -78.87 8.00
CA VAL A 124 1.86 -77.68 7.19
C VAL A 124 2.28 -78.05 5.77
N ASN A 125 2.87 -79.23 5.59
CA ASN A 125 3.27 -79.75 4.28
C ASN A 125 2.09 -80.16 3.37
N ASN A 126 0.86 -80.20 3.91
CA ASN A 126 -0.33 -80.59 3.17
C ASN A 126 -1.20 -79.39 2.74
N PHE A 127 -0.79 -78.16 3.07
CA PHE A 127 -1.50 -76.96 2.61
C PHE A 127 -1.25 -76.73 1.11
N THR A 128 -2.27 -76.29 0.40
CA THR A 128 -2.07 -75.68 -0.92
C THR A 128 -1.40 -74.32 -0.79
N ASP A 129 -0.76 -73.83 -1.85
CA ASP A 129 -0.17 -72.49 -1.87
C ASP A 129 -1.19 -71.39 -1.51
N GLU A 130 -2.46 -71.57 -1.88
CA GLU A 130 -3.57 -70.67 -1.49
C GLU A 130 -3.82 -70.67 0.02
N GLU A 131 -3.87 -71.84 0.65
CA GLU A 131 -4.10 -71.99 2.10
C GLU A 131 -2.93 -71.42 2.91
N TYR A 132 -1.70 -71.56 2.39
CA TYR A 132 -0.50 -70.98 2.99
C TYR A 132 -0.47 -69.43 2.87
N ILE A 133 -0.83 -68.89 1.71
CA ILE A 133 -0.96 -67.43 1.49
C ILE A 133 -2.05 -66.83 2.39
N GLN A 134 -3.15 -67.56 2.61
CA GLN A 134 -4.23 -67.17 3.52
C GLN A 134 -3.77 -67.18 4.98
N LEU A 135 -3.06 -68.20 5.46
CA LEU A 135 -2.46 -68.22 6.80
C LEU A 135 -1.48 -67.06 7.04
N LEU A 136 -0.72 -66.66 6.02
CA LEU A 136 0.15 -65.48 6.07
C LEU A 136 -0.63 -64.17 6.19
N LEU A 137 -1.81 -64.05 5.58
CA LEU A 137 -2.73 -62.92 5.78
C LEU A 137 -3.20 -62.87 7.24
N TYR A 138 -3.60 -64.01 7.82
CA TYR A 138 -4.00 -64.12 9.23
C TYR A 138 -2.88 -63.70 10.19
N LYS A 139 -1.63 -64.14 9.94
CA LYS A 139 -0.46 -63.76 10.74
C LYS A 139 -0.24 -62.26 10.85
N ASN A 140 -0.48 -61.55 9.76
CA ASN A 140 -0.16 -60.12 9.67
C ASN A 140 -1.29 -59.23 10.17
N PHE A 141 -2.56 -59.62 10.01
CA PHE A 141 -3.70 -58.72 10.19
C PHE A 141 -4.71 -59.15 11.24
N ILE A 142 -4.67 -60.39 11.72
CA ILE A 142 -5.59 -60.87 12.75
C ILE A 142 -4.77 -61.33 13.95
N LYS A 143 -5.07 -60.80 15.14
CA LYS A 143 -4.53 -61.35 16.39
C LYS A 143 -5.37 -62.58 16.74
N PRO A 144 -4.84 -63.82 16.62
CA PRO A 144 -5.59 -64.99 17.02
C PRO A 144 -5.82 -64.96 18.54
N ILE A 145 -7.02 -65.35 18.96
CA ILE A 145 -7.44 -65.41 20.37
C ILE A 145 -7.67 -66.87 20.76
N TYR A 146 -8.27 -67.68 19.87
CA TYR A 146 -8.52 -69.11 20.09
C TYR A 146 -8.30 -69.92 18.81
N ILE A 147 -7.77 -71.13 18.96
CA ILE A 147 -7.58 -72.10 17.87
C ILE A 147 -7.97 -73.49 18.38
N TRP A 148 -8.77 -74.23 17.61
CA TRP A 148 -9.14 -75.60 17.93
C TRP A 148 -9.32 -76.45 16.66
N ASP A 149 -9.22 -77.77 16.81
CA ASP A 149 -9.47 -78.74 15.74
C ASP A 149 -10.71 -79.61 16.02
N SER A 150 -11.32 -80.14 14.96
CA SER A 150 -12.54 -80.94 15.06
C SER A 150 -12.36 -82.37 15.58
N GLN A 151 -11.14 -82.88 15.74
CA GLN A 151 -10.88 -84.26 16.20
C GLN A 151 -10.66 -84.35 17.71
N ASN A 152 -9.97 -83.37 18.31
CA ASN A 152 -9.65 -83.32 19.74
C ASN A 152 -10.83 -82.88 20.61
N HIS A 153 -11.85 -82.25 20.04
CA HIS A 153 -13.06 -81.84 20.77
C HIS A 153 -14.07 -82.98 21.05
N ILE A 154 -13.82 -84.22 20.57
CA ILE A 154 -14.74 -85.36 20.76
C ILE A 154 -14.45 -86.17 22.03
N LYS A 155 -13.33 -85.92 22.73
CA LYS A 155 -12.95 -86.67 23.94
C LYS A 155 -12.57 -85.76 25.10
N GLU A 156 -13.57 -85.15 25.73
CA GLU A 156 -13.62 -85.03 27.19
C GLU A 156 -15.01 -84.53 27.62
N ASN A 157 -15.58 -85.22 28.61
CA ASN A 157 -16.96 -85.10 29.02
C ASN A 157 -17.36 -83.67 29.40
N VAL A 158 -18.51 -83.28 28.84
CA VAL A 158 -19.36 -82.17 29.22
C VAL A 158 -19.59 -82.20 30.74
N GLN A 159 -18.98 -81.28 31.50
CA GLN A 159 -19.63 -80.63 32.65
C GLN A 159 -18.81 -79.54 33.38
N ASN A 160 -17.50 -79.36 33.14
CA ASN A 160 -16.70 -78.37 33.93
C ASN A 160 -15.80 -77.39 33.14
N THR A 161 -16.02 -77.22 31.83
CA THR A 161 -15.19 -76.32 30.99
C THR A 161 -15.69 -74.88 30.89
N THR A 162 -16.89 -74.56 31.38
CA THR A 162 -17.43 -73.19 31.39
C THR A 162 -16.74 -72.25 32.39
N GLN A 163 -16.00 -72.78 33.37
CA GLN A 163 -15.29 -71.97 34.38
C GLN A 163 -13.85 -71.62 33.98
N ILE A 164 -13.18 -72.47 33.20
CA ILE A 164 -11.79 -72.21 32.76
C ILE A 164 -11.74 -71.18 31.63
N VAL A 165 -12.77 -71.15 30.76
CA VAL A 165 -12.90 -70.11 29.71
C VAL A 165 -13.27 -68.74 30.29
N LYS A 166 -13.96 -68.68 31.45
CA LYS A 166 -14.34 -67.42 32.12
C LYS A 166 -13.16 -66.65 32.74
N ASN A 167 -12.15 -67.34 33.29
CA ASN A 167 -11.08 -66.67 34.06
C ASN A 167 -9.90 -66.16 33.20
N ILE A 168 -9.60 -66.79 32.05
CA ILE A 168 -8.43 -66.41 31.24
C ILE A 168 -8.74 -65.24 30.29
N LEU A 169 -9.99 -65.11 29.82
CA LEU A 169 -10.45 -63.97 29.01
C LEU A 169 -10.53 -62.65 29.81
N PHE A 170 -10.61 -62.71 31.15
CA PHE A 170 -10.77 -61.53 32.01
C PHE A 170 -9.49 -61.06 32.73
N GLN A 171 -8.48 -61.91 32.97
CA GLN A 171 -7.34 -61.51 33.82
C GLN A 171 -6.10 -60.98 33.08
N ASN A 172 -5.88 -61.31 31.80
CA ASN A 172 -4.59 -60.98 31.14
C ASN A 172 -4.63 -59.82 30.14
N ILE A 173 -5.75 -59.13 29.96
CA ILE A 173 -5.86 -57.97 29.05
C ILE A 173 -6.40 -56.71 29.75
N ILE A 174 -6.84 -56.80 31.01
CA ILE A 174 -7.40 -55.66 31.74
C ILE A 174 -6.36 -55.09 32.71
N LYS A 175 -5.52 -54.19 32.22
CA LYS A 175 -5.12 -53.00 32.96
C LYS A 175 -5.42 -51.78 32.06
N SER A 176 -5.99 -50.75 32.68
CA SER A 176 -6.46 -49.46 32.17
C SER A 176 -7.71 -49.47 31.29
N GLU A 177 -8.85 -49.22 31.97
CA GLU A 177 -9.75 -48.07 31.72
C GLU A 177 -10.12 -47.81 30.26
N ASP A 178 -11.21 -48.42 29.80
CA ASP A 178 -12.31 -47.74 29.09
C ASP A 178 -13.29 -48.78 28.53
N ILE A 179 -14.51 -48.79 29.09
CA ILE A 179 -15.84 -49.02 28.46
C ILE A 179 -16.82 -49.61 29.51
N PRO A 180 -18.10 -49.15 29.53
CA PRO A 180 -19.03 -49.35 30.64
C PRO A 180 -19.58 -50.78 30.70
N SER A 181 -19.80 -51.23 31.93
CA SER A 181 -20.52 -52.44 32.29
C SER A 181 -22.00 -52.36 31.89
N GLU A 182 -22.44 -53.16 30.91
CA GLU A 182 -23.82 -53.67 30.90
C GLU A 182 -24.00 -54.86 29.93
N ASN A 183 -24.28 -56.02 30.53
CA ASN A 183 -25.04 -57.19 30.04
C ASN A 183 -24.87 -57.65 28.58
N ILE A 184 -23.94 -58.59 28.36
CA ILE A 184 -23.96 -59.48 27.20
C ILE A 184 -24.26 -60.91 27.67
N ASP A 185 -25.45 -61.39 27.28
CA ASP A 185 -25.95 -62.75 27.46
C ASP A 185 -25.01 -63.82 26.84
N VAL A 186 -24.62 -64.83 27.62
CA VAL A 186 -23.44 -65.70 27.39
C VAL A 186 -23.78 -67.08 26.76
N ASN A 187 -25.00 -67.29 26.24
CA ASN A 187 -25.50 -68.64 25.92
C ASN A 187 -25.38 -69.15 24.46
N ASN A 188 -24.57 -68.56 23.59
CA ASN A 188 -24.36 -69.11 22.24
C ASN A 188 -23.09 -69.96 22.15
N THR A 189 -23.18 -71.21 22.59
CA THR A 189 -22.21 -72.27 22.25
C THR A 189 -22.56 -72.86 20.89
N PHE A 190 -21.70 -72.67 19.88
CA PHE A 190 -21.82 -73.34 18.58
C PHE A 190 -21.74 -74.86 18.77
N THR A 191 -22.68 -75.61 18.18
CA THR A 191 -22.64 -77.08 18.17
C THR A 191 -22.00 -77.59 16.87
N VAL A 192 -21.29 -78.71 16.94
CA VAL A 192 -20.62 -79.37 15.78
C VAL A 192 -21.59 -79.59 14.60
N TYR A 193 -22.89 -79.69 14.86
CA TYR A 193 -23.96 -79.85 13.87
C TYR A 193 -24.21 -78.62 12.99
N GLU A 194 -23.93 -77.40 13.46
CA GLU A 194 -24.05 -76.18 12.65
C GLU A 194 -22.87 -76.02 11.68
N CYS A 195 -21.72 -76.62 11.98
CA CYS A 195 -20.54 -76.58 11.12
C CYS A 195 -20.75 -77.42 9.85
N SER A 196 -21.37 -78.60 9.93
CA SER A 196 -21.58 -79.49 8.77
C SER A 196 -22.54 -78.93 7.72
N ASN A 197 -23.52 -78.10 8.10
CA ASN A 197 -24.49 -77.51 7.16
C ASN A 197 -23.93 -76.32 6.35
N LEU A 198 -22.81 -75.75 6.78
CA LEU A 198 -22.16 -74.60 6.13
C LEU A 198 -21.23 -74.99 4.97
N LEU A 199 -21.02 -76.29 4.73
CA LEU A 199 -19.87 -76.83 4.00
C LEU A 199 -20.24 -77.53 2.69
N ASN A 200 -20.73 -76.79 1.71
CA ASN A 200 -20.98 -77.33 0.37
C ASN A 200 -20.23 -76.61 -0.78
N ASP A 201 -19.10 -75.93 -0.53
CA ASP A 201 -17.96 -75.81 -1.51
C ASP A 201 -16.93 -74.69 -1.23
N SER A 202 -17.04 -73.90 -0.15
CA SER A 202 -16.02 -72.89 0.17
C SER A 202 -15.13 -73.29 1.34
N LYS A 203 -13.81 -73.36 1.10
CA LYS A 203 -12.79 -73.75 2.08
C LYS A 203 -12.60 -72.75 3.24
N ILE A 204 -13.27 -71.60 3.24
CA ILE A 204 -13.17 -70.55 4.26
C ILE A 204 -14.51 -69.84 4.45
N ILE A 205 -14.96 -69.70 5.71
CA ILE A 205 -16.15 -68.93 6.08
C ILE A 205 -15.75 -67.88 7.11
N ILE A 206 -16.02 -66.60 6.84
CA ILE A 206 -15.79 -65.49 7.77
C ILE A 206 -17.15 -65.08 8.36
N GLN A 207 -17.39 -65.33 9.64
CA GLN A 207 -18.61 -64.89 10.33
C GLN A 207 -18.36 -63.72 11.30
N LYS A 208 -19.21 -62.69 11.20
CA LYS A 208 -19.31 -61.58 12.15
C LYS A 208 -19.87 -62.08 13.48
N ASN A 209 -19.27 -61.71 14.60
CA ASN A 209 -19.88 -61.96 15.91
C ASN A 209 -21.15 -61.09 16.03
N LYS A 210 -22.33 -61.72 16.04
CA LYS A 210 -23.64 -61.05 15.99
C LYS A 210 -23.94 -60.37 17.33
N LYS A 211 -23.50 -59.11 17.52
CA LYS A 211 -24.11 -58.07 18.38
C LYS A 211 -23.27 -56.77 18.35
N SER A 212 -23.27 -56.05 17.23
CA SER A 212 -22.97 -54.61 17.19
C SER A 212 -23.34 -53.98 15.85
N ILE A 213 -24.01 -52.82 15.93
CA ILE A 213 -24.66 -52.10 14.81
C ILE A 213 -23.83 -50.89 14.33
N SER A 214 -22.66 -50.61 14.91
CA SER A 214 -21.81 -49.45 14.52
C SER A 214 -20.50 -49.88 13.84
N LEU A 215 -20.30 -49.47 12.58
CA LEU A 215 -19.07 -49.74 11.80
C LEU A 215 -17.82 -48.98 12.31
N LEU A 216 -17.99 -47.93 13.11
CA LEU A 216 -16.88 -47.06 13.52
C LEU A 216 -16.34 -47.34 14.93
N GLU A 217 -17.01 -48.13 15.77
CA GLU A 217 -16.71 -48.12 17.22
C GLU A 217 -16.46 -49.46 17.92
N ASN A 218 -16.38 -50.63 17.27
CA ASN A 218 -16.02 -51.86 18.00
C ASN A 218 -15.11 -52.82 17.22
N LYS A 219 -14.06 -53.33 17.88
CA LYS A 219 -13.15 -54.36 17.36
C LYS A 219 -13.96 -55.62 16.99
N TYR A 220 -14.12 -55.89 15.70
CA TYR A 220 -14.84 -57.08 15.22
C TYR A 220 -13.96 -58.33 15.30
N GLY A 221 -14.48 -59.36 15.96
CA GLY A 221 -13.91 -60.71 15.89
C GLY A 221 -14.32 -61.42 14.61
N CYS A 222 -13.41 -62.19 14.02
CA CYS A 222 -13.65 -63.10 12.91
C CYS A 222 -13.30 -64.53 13.30
N SER A 223 -14.07 -65.49 12.79
CA SER A 223 -13.71 -66.92 12.82
C SER A 223 -13.29 -67.32 11.41
N LEU A 224 -12.18 -68.05 11.30
CA LEU A 224 -11.70 -68.71 10.11
C LEU A 224 -11.93 -70.21 10.25
N PHE A 225 -12.43 -70.85 9.21
CA PHE A 225 -12.52 -72.31 9.13
C PHE A 225 -11.58 -72.75 8.02
N ILE A 226 -10.68 -73.69 8.31
CA ILE A 226 -9.77 -74.29 7.34
C ILE A 226 -10.07 -75.80 7.32
N LYS A 227 -10.43 -76.33 6.15
CA LYS A 227 -10.64 -77.76 5.95
C LYS A 227 -9.36 -78.42 5.45
N LEU A 228 -8.75 -79.27 6.26
CA LEU A 228 -7.61 -80.11 5.90
C LEU A 228 -8.05 -81.58 5.90
N ASN A 229 -8.26 -82.15 4.71
CA ASN A 229 -8.86 -83.49 4.55
C ASN A 229 -10.22 -83.58 5.29
N ASP A 230 -10.33 -84.49 6.28
CA ASP A 230 -11.53 -84.69 7.14
C ASP A 230 -11.47 -83.91 8.47
N ILE A 231 -10.50 -83.01 8.65
CA ILE A 231 -10.29 -82.22 9.86
C ILE A 231 -10.57 -80.74 9.59
N TYR A 232 -11.31 -80.10 10.49
CA TYR A 232 -11.55 -78.66 10.48
C TYR A 232 -10.72 -77.98 11.55
N ILE A 233 -9.92 -77.00 11.14
CA ILE A 233 -9.22 -76.10 12.06
C ILE A 233 -9.98 -74.78 12.09
N VAL A 234 -10.36 -74.34 13.29
CA VAL A 234 -11.07 -73.07 13.50
C VAL A 234 -10.17 -72.09 14.22
N ILE A 235 -9.92 -70.93 13.62
CA ILE A 235 -9.11 -69.84 14.19
C ILE A 235 -9.99 -68.63 14.43
N GLN A 236 -10.19 -68.25 15.70
CA GLN A 236 -10.95 -67.06 16.10
C GLN A 236 -9.98 -65.95 16.51
N GLY A 237 -10.16 -64.73 16.00
CA GLY A 237 -9.27 -63.60 16.28
C GLY A 237 -9.89 -62.24 16.02
N ILE A 238 -9.18 -61.16 16.38
CA ILE A 238 -9.59 -59.76 16.16
C ILE A 238 -8.69 -59.12 15.10
N PHE A 239 -9.26 -58.34 14.19
CA PHE A 239 -8.50 -57.56 13.20
C PHE A 239 -7.61 -56.50 13.87
N LYS A 240 -6.34 -56.44 13.47
CA LYS A 240 -5.40 -55.34 13.74
C LYS A 240 -5.64 -54.22 12.72
N ASP A 241 -5.40 -52.97 13.13
CA ASP A 241 -5.51 -51.81 12.22
C ASP A 241 -4.36 -51.81 11.20
N ASP A 242 -4.67 -51.96 9.91
CA ASP A 242 -3.73 -51.81 8.79
C ASP A 242 -3.71 -50.36 8.29
N LEU A 243 -3.06 -49.48 9.04
CA LEU A 243 -2.99 -48.04 8.75
C LEU A 243 -2.28 -47.71 7.43
N PHE A 244 -1.50 -48.65 6.88
CA PHE A 244 -0.68 -48.46 5.68
C PHE A 244 -1.17 -49.25 4.46
N ASN A 245 -2.32 -49.93 4.55
CA ASN A 245 -2.90 -50.74 3.47
C ASN A 245 -1.91 -51.78 2.88
N MET A 246 -0.94 -52.25 3.67
CA MET A 246 0.10 -53.17 3.19
C MET A 246 -0.48 -54.53 2.80
N ALA A 247 -1.66 -54.90 3.34
CA ALA A 247 -2.34 -56.15 3.03
C ALA A 247 -2.98 -56.21 1.65
N ILE A 248 -3.28 -55.05 1.03
CA ILE A 248 -4.11 -54.99 -0.19
C ILE A 248 -3.49 -55.76 -1.35
N LYS A 249 -2.15 -55.86 -1.39
CA LYS A 249 -1.41 -56.61 -2.43
C LYS A 249 -1.38 -58.13 -2.18
N ASN A 250 -1.92 -58.64 -1.07
CA ASN A 250 -2.05 -60.08 -0.88
C ASN A 250 -3.07 -60.64 -1.89
N PRO A 251 -2.76 -61.75 -2.60
CA PRO A 251 -3.65 -62.35 -3.60
C PRO A 251 -5.09 -62.59 -3.09
N PHE A 252 -5.26 -62.99 -1.84
CA PHE A 252 -6.57 -63.23 -1.24
C PHE A 252 -7.38 -61.94 -1.05
N ALA A 253 -6.75 -60.91 -0.46
CA ALA A 253 -7.40 -59.61 -0.25
C ALA A 253 -7.75 -58.97 -1.60
N LYS A 254 -6.85 -59.09 -2.59
CA LYS A 254 -7.06 -58.58 -3.95
C LYS A 254 -8.26 -59.24 -4.63
N ASN A 255 -8.41 -60.56 -4.56
CA ASN A 255 -9.56 -61.26 -5.14
C ASN A 255 -10.90 -60.80 -4.53
N ILE A 256 -10.96 -60.62 -3.20
CA ILE A 256 -12.18 -60.14 -2.53
C ILE A 256 -12.48 -58.68 -2.92
N ILE A 257 -11.44 -57.85 -2.98
CA ILE A 257 -11.55 -56.44 -3.43
C ILE A 257 -12.07 -56.37 -4.86
N ASP A 258 -11.53 -57.17 -5.78
CA ASP A 258 -11.94 -57.20 -7.18
C ASP A 258 -13.41 -57.64 -7.31
N LEU A 259 -13.85 -58.65 -6.54
CA LEU A 259 -15.26 -59.07 -6.48
C LEU A 259 -16.19 -57.96 -5.95
N HIS A 260 -15.77 -57.20 -4.95
CA HIS A 260 -16.54 -56.07 -4.45
C HIS A 260 -16.65 -54.96 -5.50
N LEU A 261 -15.55 -54.61 -6.15
CA LEU A 261 -15.50 -53.57 -7.17
C LEU A 261 -16.35 -53.93 -8.40
N ASP A 262 -16.29 -55.18 -8.86
CA ASP A 262 -17.12 -55.68 -9.96
C ASP A 262 -18.61 -55.63 -9.61
N TYR A 263 -18.97 -56.04 -8.40
CA TYR A 263 -20.36 -55.98 -7.93
C TYR A 263 -20.87 -54.53 -7.79
N ILE A 264 -20.06 -53.62 -7.24
CA ILE A 264 -20.41 -52.21 -7.11
C ILE A 264 -20.61 -51.61 -8.50
N LYS A 265 -19.67 -51.83 -9.42
CA LYS A 265 -19.71 -51.33 -10.80
C LYS A 265 -20.98 -51.77 -11.54
N LEU A 266 -21.45 -53.00 -11.33
CA LEU A 266 -22.69 -53.52 -11.93
C LEU A 266 -23.97 -52.99 -11.28
N ASN A 267 -23.94 -52.53 -10.02
CA ASN A 267 -25.12 -52.21 -9.23
C ASN A 267 -25.25 -50.72 -8.80
N SER A 268 -24.31 -49.85 -9.17
CA SER A 268 -24.26 -48.43 -8.79
C SER A 268 -24.34 -47.46 -9.98
N PHE A 269 -25.33 -47.62 -10.87
CA PHE A 269 -25.49 -46.83 -12.11
C PHE A 269 -25.57 -45.30 -11.91
N ASN A 270 -26.07 -44.83 -10.75
CA ASN A 270 -26.27 -43.40 -10.48
C ASN A 270 -25.14 -42.75 -9.66
N ILE A 271 -24.04 -43.47 -9.38
CA ILE A 271 -22.92 -42.98 -8.59
C ILE A 271 -21.70 -42.83 -9.49
N PRO A 272 -21.02 -41.65 -9.51
CA PRO A 272 -19.81 -41.46 -10.28
C PRO A 272 -18.72 -42.47 -9.92
N TYR A 273 -18.05 -43.02 -10.95
CA TYR A 273 -16.92 -43.95 -10.81
C TYR A 273 -15.88 -43.48 -9.79
N ARG A 274 -15.49 -42.21 -9.90
CA ARG A 274 -14.51 -41.56 -9.02
C ARG A 274 -14.93 -41.57 -7.55
N PHE A 275 -16.23 -41.40 -7.26
CA PHE A 275 -16.75 -41.29 -5.91
C PHE A 275 -16.70 -42.63 -5.20
N TYR A 276 -17.28 -43.68 -5.78
CA TYR A 276 -17.33 -44.97 -5.09
C TYR A 276 -15.95 -45.64 -4.98
N ILE A 277 -15.05 -45.43 -5.94
CA ILE A 277 -13.67 -45.93 -5.82
C ILE A 277 -12.91 -45.18 -4.75
N SER A 278 -12.96 -43.85 -4.74
CA SER A 278 -12.28 -43.07 -3.70
C SER A 278 -12.82 -43.41 -2.32
N TYR A 279 -14.14 -43.57 -2.18
CA TYR A 279 -14.76 -44.02 -0.94
C TYR A 279 -14.28 -45.43 -0.54
N PHE A 280 -14.26 -46.36 -1.49
CA PHE A 280 -13.78 -47.73 -1.27
C PHE A 280 -12.28 -47.77 -0.94
N GLU A 281 -11.45 -46.90 -1.48
CA GLU A 281 -10.03 -46.84 -1.12
C GLU A 281 -9.81 -46.46 0.35
N ILE A 282 -10.64 -45.56 0.86
CA ILE A 282 -10.59 -45.05 2.25
C ILE A 282 -11.21 -46.04 3.23
N THR A 283 -12.08 -46.96 2.80
CA THR A 283 -12.63 -47.97 3.71
C THR A 283 -11.53 -48.89 4.22
N ASN A 284 -11.58 -49.19 5.51
CA ASN A 284 -10.61 -50.06 6.16
C ASN A 284 -10.65 -51.46 5.55
N LEU A 285 -9.48 -52.08 5.42
CA LEU A 285 -9.35 -53.46 4.94
C LEU A 285 -10.26 -54.44 5.72
N ARG A 286 -10.43 -54.21 7.03
CA ARG A 286 -11.37 -54.95 7.87
C ARG A 286 -12.78 -55.00 7.27
N ASP A 287 -13.31 -53.85 6.87
CA ASP A 287 -14.68 -53.74 6.35
C ASP A 287 -14.75 -54.29 4.92
N LYS A 288 -13.66 -54.18 4.15
CA LYS A 288 -13.52 -54.82 2.81
C LYS A 288 -13.51 -56.34 2.85
N ILE A 289 -13.12 -56.97 3.96
CA ILE A 289 -13.03 -58.43 4.07
C ILE A 289 -14.30 -59.02 4.71
N ILE A 290 -14.90 -58.32 5.68
CA ILE A 290 -16.04 -58.84 6.46
C ILE A 290 -17.37 -58.57 5.76
N CYS A 291 -17.54 -57.43 5.09
CA CYS A 291 -18.82 -57.04 4.53
C CYS A 291 -19.12 -57.78 3.22
N SER A 292 -20.39 -58.11 2.99
CA SER A 292 -20.81 -58.61 1.68
C SER A 292 -20.80 -57.48 0.65
N SER A 293 -20.58 -57.82 -0.63
CA SER A 293 -20.59 -56.83 -1.73
C SER A 293 -21.89 -56.02 -1.79
N LYS A 294 -23.01 -56.63 -1.40
CA LYS A 294 -24.32 -55.97 -1.31
C LYS A 294 -24.35 -54.89 -0.24
N LEU A 295 -23.89 -55.18 0.97
CA LEU A 295 -23.89 -54.22 2.07
C LEU A 295 -22.97 -53.03 1.79
N LEU A 296 -21.79 -53.27 1.21
CA LEU A 296 -20.87 -52.20 0.80
C LEU A 296 -21.49 -51.30 -0.27
N CYS A 297 -22.17 -51.89 -1.25
CA CYS A 297 -22.88 -51.13 -2.29
C CYS A 297 -24.03 -50.28 -1.71
N GLU A 298 -24.78 -50.81 -0.75
CA GLU A 298 -25.85 -50.08 -0.04
C GLU A 298 -25.29 -48.91 0.80
N GLU A 299 -24.18 -49.10 1.49
CA GLU A 299 -23.54 -48.05 2.29
C GLU A 299 -22.97 -46.92 1.40
N ILE A 300 -22.34 -47.27 0.28
CA ILE A 300 -21.86 -46.29 -0.71
C ILE A 300 -23.04 -45.48 -1.28
N LYS A 301 -24.16 -46.13 -1.60
CA LYS A 301 -25.39 -45.44 -2.03
C LYS A 301 -25.89 -44.47 -0.98
N LYS A 302 -25.94 -44.89 0.28
CA LYS A 302 -26.37 -44.05 1.40
C LYS A 302 -25.47 -42.82 1.56
N LYS A 303 -24.15 -43.01 1.48
CA LYS A 303 -23.16 -41.93 1.61
C LYS A 303 -23.16 -40.96 0.44
N TYR A 304 -23.40 -41.46 -0.77
CA TYR A 304 -23.57 -40.60 -1.94
C TYR A 304 -24.85 -39.76 -1.85
N ASN A 305 -25.97 -40.34 -1.41
CA ASN A 305 -27.21 -39.59 -1.20
C ASN A 305 -27.06 -38.51 -0.12
N ASP A 306 -26.33 -38.81 0.96
CA ASP A 306 -25.99 -37.84 2.01
C ASP A 306 -25.11 -36.71 1.45
N PHE A 307 -24.08 -37.03 0.66
CA PHE A 307 -23.27 -36.03 -0.04
C PHE A 307 -24.13 -35.12 -0.94
N GLN A 308 -25.03 -35.67 -1.75
CA GLN A 308 -25.93 -34.87 -2.60
C GLN A 308 -26.86 -33.96 -1.78
N SER A 309 -27.37 -34.45 -0.64
CA SER A 309 -28.20 -33.64 0.26
C SER A 309 -27.44 -32.46 0.86
N ILE A 310 -26.16 -32.64 1.16
CA ILE A 310 -25.30 -31.61 1.75
C ILE A 310 -24.84 -30.61 0.67
N GLN A 311 -24.45 -31.10 -0.51
CA GLN A 311 -24.01 -30.28 -1.64
C GLN A 311 -25.12 -29.33 -2.15
N GLY A 312 -26.39 -29.75 -2.07
CA GLY A 312 -27.52 -28.91 -2.47
C GLY A 312 -27.89 -27.78 -1.50
N LYS A 313 -27.21 -27.65 -0.35
CA LYS A 313 -27.49 -26.60 0.65
C LYS A 313 -26.75 -25.30 0.31
N SER A 314 -27.28 -24.16 0.74
CA SER A 314 -26.56 -22.90 0.66
C SER A 314 -25.33 -22.91 1.58
N LEU A 315 -24.28 -22.16 1.20
CA LEU A 315 -23.02 -22.11 1.94
C LEU A 315 -23.19 -21.75 3.43
N MET A 316 -24.10 -20.81 3.74
CA MET A 316 -24.39 -20.42 5.13
C MET A 316 -25.02 -21.55 5.94
N LEU A 317 -25.93 -22.34 5.35
CA LEU A 317 -26.52 -23.51 6.02
C LEU A 317 -25.47 -24.62 6.20
N LEU A 318 -24.62 -24.83 5.19
CA LEU A 318 -23.51 -25.78 5.22
C LEU A 318 -22.52 -25.46 6.34
N ILE A 319 -22.09 -24.21 6.47
CA ILE A 319 -21.18 -23.75 7.54
C ILE A 319 -21.82 -23.97 8.92
N ASN A 320 -23.09 -23.65 9.08
CA ASN A 320 -23.78 -23.83 10.36
C ASN A 320 -23.91 -25.30 10.74
N GLU A 321 -24.29 -26.15 9.79
CA GLU A 321 -24.38 -27.61 10.00
C GLU A 321 -23.01 -28.23 10.32
N PHE A 322 -21.96 -27.76 9.65
CA PHE A 322 -20.59 -28.21 9.91
C PHE A 322 -20.12 -27.79 11.31
N ILE A 323 -20.31 -26.52 11.70
CA ILE A 323 -19.88 -26.01 13.01
C ILE A 323 -20.64 -26.70 14.15
N LEU A 324 -21.96 -26.89 14.01
CA LEU A 324 -22.82 -27.50 15.04
C LEU A 324 -22.75 -29.03 15.08
N GLY A 325 -22.28 -29.69 14.02
CA GLY A 325 -22.20 -31.16 13.94
C GLY A 325 -21.27 -31.80 14.98
N SER A 326 -21.46 -33.08 15.28
CA SER A 326 -20.52 -33.84 16.14
C SER A 326 -19.14 -33.98 15.49
N LYS A 327 -18.11 -34.35 16.27
CA LYS A 327 -16.75 -34.63 15.75
C LYS A 327 -16.79 -35.60 14.56
N TYR A 328 -17.56 -36.68 14.69
CA TYR A 328 -17.74 -37.66 13.63
C TYR A 328 -18.48 -37.10 12.42
N ARG A 329 -19.51 -36.27 12.62
CA ARG A 329 -20.22 -35.65 11.50
C ARG A 329 -19.32 -34.67 10.72
N LYS A 330 -18.47 -33.91 11.41
CA LYS A 330 -17.46 -33.04 10.78
C LYS A 330 -16.47 -33.84 9.93
N ILE A 331 -15.94 -34.94 10.47
CA ILE A 331 -15.05 -35.85 9.74
C ILE A 331 -15.74 -36.44 8.50
N ASP A 332 -17.00 -36.85 8.64
CA ASP A 332 -17.81 -37.41 7.56
C ASP A 332 -18.06 -36.39 6.44
N ILE A 333 -18.47 -35.17 6.77
CA ILE A 333 -18.67 -34.07 5.80
C ILE A 333 -17.37 -33.77 5.05
N LEU A 334 -16.25 -33.60 5.77
CA LEU A 334 -14.95 -33.36 5.12
C LEU A 334 -14.57 -34.51 4.19
N THR A 335 -14.74 -35.75 4.65
CA THR A 335 -14.42 -36.94 3.85
C THR A 335 -15.25 -36.99 2.57
N LEU A 336 -16.56 -36.75 2.64
CA LEU A 336 -17.47 -36.79 1.49
C LEU A 336 -17.17 -35.69 0.46
N PHE A 337 -16.80 -34.48 0.89
CA PHE A 337 -16.42 -33.42 -0.03
C PHE A 337 -15.04 -33.66 -0.64
N LEU A 338 -14.08 -34.15 0.15
CA LEU A 338 -12.70 -34.34 -0.30
C LEU A 338 -12.56 -35.50 -1.31
N ILE A 339 -13.46 -36.49 -1.31
CA ILE A 339 -13.45 -37.57 -2.32
C ILE A 339 -14.09 -37.21 -3.66
N SER A 340 -14.82 -36.09 -3.74
CA SER A 340 -15.65 -35.71 -4.88
C SER A 340 -14.86 -34.89 -5.92
N THR A 341 -15.35 -33.71 -6.30
CA THR A 341 -14.71 -32.85 -7.31
C THR A 341 -13.69 -31.90 -6.66
N GLU A 342 -12.89 -31.22 -7.49
CA GLU A 342 -11.96 -30.19 -7.00
C GLU A 342 -12.70 -28.99 -6.38
N GLU A 343 -13.88 -28.64 -6.89
CA GLU A 343 -14.73 -27.59 -6.30
C GLU A 343 -15.22 -27.97 -4.89
N ASP A 344 -15.63 -29.22 -4.71
CA ASP A 344 -16.04 -29.74 -3.40
C ASP A 344 -14.86 -29.79 -2.42
N GLN A 345 -13.66 -30.15 -2.90
CA GLN A 345 -12.44 -30.13 -2.09
C GLN A 345 -12.10 -28.72 -1.57
N ARG A 346 -12.28 -27.68 -2.41
CA ARG A 346 -12.11 -26.28 -2.01
C ARG A 346 -13.13 -25.89 -0.94
N LEU A 347 -14.39 -26.25 -1.13
CA LEU A 347 -15.45 -26.02 -0.13
C LEU A 347 -15.13 -26.71 1.20
N ALA A 348 -14.60 -27.94 1.18
CA ALA A 348 -14.16 -28.64 2.38
C ALA A 348 -13.05 -27.87 3.13
N PHE A 349 -12.07 -27.32 2.41
CA PHE A 349 -11.02 -26.50 3.00
C PHE A 349 -11.59 -25.22 3.64
N ILE A 350 -12.47 -24.50 2.93
CA ILE A 350 -13.13 -23.29 3.47
C ILE A 350 -13.92 -23.62 4.74
N LEU A 351 -14.68 -24.72 4.76
CA LEU A 351 -15.40 -25.16 5.96
C LEU A 351 -14.45 -25.44 7.13
N PHE A 352 -13.33 -26.12 6.87
CA PHE A 352 -12.32 -26.42 7.87
C PHE A 352 -11.63 -25.16 8.40
N ASP A 353 -11.31 -24.19 7.54
CA ASP A 353 -10.63 -22.95 7.92
C ASP A 353 -11.55 -21.98 8.69
N VAL A 354 -12.81 -21.88 8.29
CA VAL A 354 -13.86 -21.15 9.04
C VAL A 354 -14.09 -21.79 10.42
N PHE A 355 -14.01 -23.12 10.52
CA PHE A 355 -14.08 -23.80 11.81
C PHE A 355 -12.82 -23.53 12.65
N LYS A 356 -11.63 -23.63 12.05
CA LYS A 356 -10.34 -23.41 12.71
C LYS A 356 -10.21 -21.99 13.29
N SER A 357 -10.67 -20.97 12.56
CA SER A 357 -10.68 -19.57 13.06
C SER A 357 -11.63 -19.35 14.24
N LYS A 358 -12.67 -20.16 14.38
CA LYS A 358 -13.63 -20.11 15.50
C LYS A 358 -13.29 -21.06 16.65
N ASP A 359 -12.33 -21.96 16.46
CA ASP A 359 -11.98 -22.99 17.43
C ASP A 359 -10.99 -22.47 18.48
N LYS A 360 -11.41 -22.48 19.75
CA LYS A 360 -10.58 -22.06 20.90
C LYS A 360 -9.98 -23.24 21.67
N LYS A 361 -10.33 -24.50 21.32
CA LYS A 361 -10.01 -25.71 22.10
C LYS A 361 -9.14 -26.74 21.34
N ASN A 362 -8.53 -26.36 20.21
CA ASN A 362 -7.72 -27.24 19.35
C ASN A 362 -8.46 -28.49 18.80
N ILE A 363 -9.79 -28.49 18.79
CA ILE A 363 -10.64 -29.55 18.23
C ILE A 363 -10.35 -29.74 16.72
N ALA A 364 -10.00 -28.68 16.00
CA ALA A 364 -9.62 -28.73 14.59
C ALA A 364 -8.39 -29.62 14.34
N THR A 365 -7.41 -29.59 15.25
CA THR A 365 -6.22 -30.45 15.15
C THR A 365 -6.56 -31.92 15.38
N GLU A 366 -7.48 -32.21 16.31
CA GLU A 366 -7.97 -33.57 16.52
C GLU A 366 -8.76 -34.10 15.32
N ILE A 367 -9.61 -33.26 14.71
CA ILE A 367 -10.38 -33.63 13.50
C ILE A 367 -9.41 -33.93 12.36
N TYR A 368 -8.41 -33.07 12.13
CA TYR A 368 -7.39 -33.29 11.10
C TYR A 368 -6.67 -34.62 11.33
N ASN A 369 -6.21 -34.89 12.56
CA ASN A 369 -5.51 -36.13 12.90
C ASN A 369 -6.40 -37.38 12.81
N SER A 370 -7.72 -37.21 12.92
CA SER A 370 -8.70 -38.30 12.79
C SER A 370 -9.05 -38.62 11.32
N LEU A 371 -8.67 -37.77 10.36
CA LEU A 371 -8.90 -38.03 8.93
C LEU A 371 -7.92 -39.06 8.39
N HIS A 372 -8.42 -39.92 7.48
CA HIS A 372 -7.57 -40.85 6.73
C HIS A 372 -6.48 -40.09 5.98
N TYR A 373 -5.28 -40.67 5.87
CA TYR A 373 -4.11 -39.98 5.29
C TYR A 373 -4.35 -39.47 3.86
N SER A 374 -4.99 -40.26 3.01
CA SER A 374 -5.38 -39.86 1.65
C SER A 374 -6.31 -38.62 1.65
N ILE A 375 -7.16 -38.48 2.68
CA ILE A 375 -8.05 -37.33 2.83
C ILE A 375 -7.31 -36.09 3.35
N ARG A 376 -6.36 -36.27 4.27
CA ARG A 376 -5.49 -35.17 4.72
C ARG A 376 -4.68 -34.57 3.57
N GLN A 377 -4.08 -35.41 2.72
CA GLN A 377 -3.37 -34.93 1.53
C GLN A 377 -4.27 -34.09 0.61
N LYS A 378 -5.51 -34.55 0.37
CA LYS A 378 -6.47 -33.79 -0.45
C LYS A 378 -6.85 -32.46 0.19
N LEU A 379 -6.97 -32.41 1.52
CA LEU A 379 -7.24 -31.17 2.25
C LEU A 379 -6.05 -30.19 2.19
N ASP A 380 -4.82 -30.69 2.32
CA ASP A 380 -3.60 -29.89 2.22
C ASP A 380 -3.36 -29.38 0.79
N LEU A 381 -3.66 -30.19 -0.23
CA LEU A 381 -3.66 -29.76 -1.63
C LEU A 381 -4.74 -28.70 -1.90
N ALA A 382 -5.95 -28.88 -1.37
CA ALA A 382 -7.01 -27.89 -1.49
C ALA A 382 -6.62 -26.55 -0.84
N LYS A 383 -5.92 -26.60 0.31
CA LYS A 383 -5.33 -25.41 0.94
C LYS A 383 -4.36 -24.69 0.02
N VAL A 384 -3.39 -25.41 -0.54
CA VAL A 384 -2.39 -24.83 -1.46
C VAL A 384 -3.08 -24.20 -2.66
N ASN A 385 -4.04 -24.88 -3.27
CA ASN A 385 -4.79 -24.37 -4.43
C ASN A 385 -5.56 -23.08 -4.12
N VAL A 386 -6.20 -23.00 -2.94
CA VAL A 386 -6.92 -21.79 -2.51
C VAL A 386 -5.93 -20.65 -2.22
N GLU A 387 -4.80 -20.93 -1.57
CA GLU A 387 -3.76 -19.92 -1.31
C GLU A 387 -3.06 -19.44 -2.60
N THR A 388 -2.89 -20.30 -3.60
CA THR A 388 -2.36 -19.91 -4.92
C THR A 388 -3.36 -19.07 -5.69
N GLU A 389 -4.64 -19.44 -5.69
CA GLU A 389 -5.69 -18.63 -6.31
C GLU A 389 -5.87 -17.29 -5.60
N GLU A 390 -5.78 -17.24 -4.27
CA GLU A 390 -5.81 -15.98 -3.52
C GLU A 390 -4.62 -15.09 -3.90
N LYS A 391 -3.42 -15.67 -4.04
CA LYS A 391 -2.23 -14.94 -4.53
C LYS A 391 -2.40 -14.46 -5.97
N GLU A 392 -2.95 -15.29 -6.86
CA GLU A 392 -3.27 -14.92 -8.24
C GLU A 392 -4.32 -13.80 -8.29
N LEU A 393 -5.38 -13.88 -7.48
CA LEU A 393 -6.42 -12.85 -7.37
C LEU A 393 -5.88 -11.54 -6.79
N THR A 394 -4.96 -11.60 -5.82
CA THR A 394 -4.27 -10.40 -5.30
C THR A 394 -3.26 -9.82 -6.29
N ASN A 395 -2.77 -10.64 -7.23
CA ASN A 395 -1.87 -10.23 -8.31
C ASN A 395 -2.59 -9.86 -9.62
N LEU A 396 -3.92 -10.01 -9.70
CA LEU A 396 -4.68 -9.55 -10.87
C LEU A 396 -4.57 -8.03 -10.96
N SER A 397 -3.93 -7.58 -12.04
CA SER A 397 -3.86 -6.20 -12.43
C SER A 397 -5.17 -5.78 -13.12
N GLU A 398 -5.51 -4.49 -13.13
CA GLU A 398 -6.68 -3.97 -13.87
C GLU A 398 -6.68 -4.36 -15.37
N THR A 399 -5.53 -4.79 -15.91
CA THR A 399 -5.33 -5.24 -17.29
C THR A 399 -5.77 -6.68 -17.56
N ASP A 400 -5.95 -7.52 -16.53
CA ASP A 400 -6.36 -8.93 -16.70
C ASP A 400 -7.89 -9.10 -16.84
N ILE A 401 -8.64 -8.03 -16.56
CA ILE A 401 -10.09 -7.97 -16.72
C ILE A 401 -10.39 -7.61 -18.19
N PRO A 402 -11.16 -8.45 -18.92
CA PRO A 402 -11.56 -8.14 -20.28
C PRO A 402 -12.23 -6.77 -20.38
N TYR A 403 -11.93 -6.02 -21.44
CA TYR A 403 -12.46 -4.67 -21.66
C TYR A 403 -13.99 -4.58 -21.48
N GLU A 404 -14.75 -5.60 -21.89
CA GLU A 404 -16.21 -5.66 -21.72
C GLU A 404 -16.64 -5.60 -20.26
N ARG A 405 -15.96 -6.34 -19.38
CA ARG A 405 -16.23 -6.31 -17.93
C ARG A 405 -15.87 -4.95 -17.34
N ARG A 406 -14.73 -4.36 -17.76
CA ARG A 406 -14.30 -3.04 -17.28
C ARG A 406 -15.27 -1.93 -17.70
N ILE A 407 -15.74 -1.93 -18.94
CA ILE A 407 -16.76 -0.98 -19.44
C ILE A 407 -18.06 -1.10 -18.65
N ASN A 408 -18.48 -2.32 -18.31
CA ASN A 408 -19.69 -2.53 -17.52
C ASN A 408 -19.55 -2.00 -16.08
N LEU A 409 -18.38 -2.15 -15.48
CA LEU A 409 -18.05 -1.66 -14.14
C LEU A 409 -17.93 -0.13 -14.05
N LEU A 410 -17.73 0.58 -15.17
CA LEU A 410 -17.70 2.04 -15.17
C LEU A 410 -19.02 2.62 -14.63
N LYS A 411 -18.90 3.53 -13.66
CA LYS A 411 -20.03 4.26 -13.06
C LYS A 411 -20.39 5.49 -13.91
N VAL A 412 -20.71 5.28 -15.18
CA VAL A 412 -21.02 6.33 -16.17
C VAL A 412 -22.37 6.10 -16.84
N SER A 413 -22.87 7.13 -17.54
CA SER A 413 -24.13 7.07 -18.28
C SER A 413 -24.10 6.02 -19.40
N GLY A 414 -25.28 5.58 -19.84
CA GLY A 414 -25.42 4.61 -20.93
C GLY A 414 -24.72 5.06 -22.22
N ASP A 415 -24.76 6.36 -22.52
CA ASP A 415 -24.16 6.95 -23.73
C ASP A 415 -22.63 6.85 -23.76
N VAL A 416 -21.96 6.94 -22.61
CA VAL A 416 -20.51 6.76 -22.54
C VAL A 416 -20.15 5.29 -22.71
N LYS A 417 -20.96 4.39 -22.15
CA LYS A 417 -20.78 2.94 -22.33
C LYS A 417 -20.98 2.51 -23.78
N THR A 418 -21.99 3.04 -24.47
CA THR A 418 -22.22 2.73 -25.89
C THR A 418 -21.03 3.17 -26.74
N LYS A 419 -20.52 4.39 -26.57
CA LYS A 419 -19.29 4.86 -27.24
C LYS A 419 -18.08 3.97 -26.97
N ALA A 420 -17.87 3.54 -25.71
CA ALA A 420 -16.79 2.62 -25.36
C ALA A 420 -16.95 1.25 -26.05
N THR A 421 -18.18 0.72 -26.13
CA THR A 421 -18.44 -0.55 -26.83
C THR A 421 -18.27 -0.43 -28.35
N GLU A 422 -18.57 0.71 -28.96
CA GLU A 422 -18.32 0.96 -30.38
C GLU A 422 -16.80 0.96 -30.68
N LYS A 423 -16.01 1.60 -29.83
CA LYS A 423 -14.53 1.59 -29.94
C LYS A 423 -13.95 0.20 -29.71
N LEU A 424 -14.53 -0.60 -28.80
CA LEU A 424 -14.15 -2.00 -28.64
C LEU A 424 -14.48 -2.84 -29.89
N LYS A 425 -15.63 -2.61 -30.52
CA LYS A 425 -15.99 -3.27 -31.79
C LYS A 425 -15.00 -2.91 -32.90
N SER A 426 -14.60 -1.65 -33.04
CA SER A 426 -13.65 -1.22 -34.06
C SER A 426 -12.26 -1.86 -33.89
N ILE A 427 -11.82 -2.08 -32.64
CA ILE A 427 -10.57 -2.81 -32.35
C ILE A 427 -10.67 -4.27 -32.82
N LYS A 428 -11.81 -4.93 -32.60
CA LYS A 428 -12.03 -6.34 -32.99
C LYS A 428 -12.17 -6.54 -34.50
N THR A 429 -12.68 -5.55 -35.24
CA THR A 429 -12.89 -5.66 -36.69
C THR A 429 -11.63 -5.42 -37.52
N ASN A 430 -10.64 -4.70 -37.00
CA ASN A 430 -9.42 -4.36 -37.75
C ASN A 430 -8.30 -5.39 -37.51
N PHE A 431 -7.91 -6.10 -38.56
CA PHE A 431 -6.91 -7.20 -38.51
C PHE A 431 -5.50 -6.78 -38.05
N GLN A 432 -5.19 -5.48 -38.05
CA GLN A 432 -3.92 -4.91 -37.55
C GLN A 432 -4.02 -4.20 -36.20
N GLY A 433 -5.20 -4.21 -35.55
CA GLY A 433 -5.44 -3.50 -34.29
C GLY A 433 -5.42 -1.98 -34.46
N ASP A 434 -6.55 -1.31 -34.18
CA ASP A 434 -6.57 0.15 -34.13
C ASP A 434 -5.92 0.63 -32.83
N SER A 435 -4.59 0.79 -32.84
CA SER A 435 -3.79 1.28 -31.70
C SER A 435 -4.34 2.58 -31.10
N LYS A 436 -5.01 3.40 -31.91
CA LYS A 436 -5.59 4.67 -31.49
C LYS A 436 -6.91 4.47 -30.74
N ALA A 437 -7.77 3.57 -31.22
CA ALA A 437 -8.97 3.18 -30.49
C ALA A 437 -8.62 2.47 -29.18
N GLN A 438 -7.54 1.69 -29.16
CA GLN A 438 -7.02 1.06 -27.94
C GLN A 438 -6.54 2.11 -26.94
N ASN A 439 -5.70 3.07 -27.36
CA ASN A 439 -5.25 4.17 -26.49
C ASN A 439 -6.42 5.00 -25.92
N TRP A 440 -7.46 5.23 -26.73
CA TRP A 440 -8.66 5.91 -26.28
C TRP A 440 -9.42 5.10 -25.23
N LEU A 441 -9.60 3.80 -25.46
CA LEU A 441 -10.31 2.94 -24.52
C LEU A 441 -9.53 2.77 -23.21
N ASP A 442 -8.22 2.59 -23.28
CA ASP A 442 -7.33 2.51 -22.13
C ASP A 442 -7.34 3.80 -21.31
N GLY A 443 -7.32 4.95 -22.00
CA GLY A 443 -7.43 6.25 -21.35
C GLY A 443 -8.78 6.40 -20.64
N LEU A 444 -9.89 6.11 -21.32
CA LEU A 444 -11.23 6.23 -20.73
C LEU A 444 -11.39 5.36 -19.48
N LEU A 445 -10.85 4.14 -19.49
CA LEU A 445 -10.96 3.21 -18.37
C LEU A 445 -10.10 3.59 -17.17
N LYS A 446 -9.11 4.47 -17.34
CA LYS A 446 -8.30 5.02 -16.25
C LYS A 446 -8.95 6.23 -15.59
N ILE A 447 -9.97 6.83 -16.21
CA ILE A 447 -10.66 8.00 -15.63
C ILE A 447 -11.51 7.52 -14.43
N PRO A 448 -11.32 8.09 -13.24
CA PRO A 448 -11.94 7.63 -11.99
C PRO A 448 -13.36 8.17 -11.82
N PHE A 449 -14.25 7.95 -12.79
CA PHE A 449 -15.61 8.50 -12.79
C PHE A 449 -16.34 8.28 -11.45
N ASN A 450 -16.98 9.34 -10.95
CA ASN A 450 -17.74 9.35 -9.70
C ASN A 450 -16.96 8.90 -8.45
N THR A 451 -15.64 9.00 -8.46
CA THR A 451 -14.78 8.72 -7.29
C THR A 451 -14.32 10.04 -6.68
N TYR A 452 -14.84 10.36 -5.50
CA TYR A 452 -14.57 11.63 -4.81
C TYR A 452 -13.92 11.38 -3.44
N SER A 453 -12.88 12.16 -3.15
CA SER A 453 -12.31 12.29 -1.80
C SER A 453 -13.17 13.26 -0.99
N GLU A 454 -14.16 12.75 -0.26
CA GLU A 454 -15.05 13.55 0.59
C GLU A 454 -14.74 13.31 2.07
N ASN A 455 -14.64 14.40 2.83
CA ASN A 455 -14.58 14.35 4.28
C ASN A 455 -16.00 14.25 4.84
N ASP A 456 -16.18 13.44 5.87
CA ASP A 456 -17.49 13.21 6.48
C ASP A 456 -18.14 14.49 7.02
N ILE A 457 -17.34 15.40 7.59
CA ILE A 457 -17.83 16.62 8.22
C ILE A 457 -18.54 17.52 7.20
N PHE A 458 -18.04 17.58 5.98
CA PHE A 458 -18.65 18.39 4.92
C PHE A 458 -19.96 17.77 4.39
N SER A 459 -20.03 16.43 4.32
CA SER A 459 -21.22 15.73 3.81
C SER A 459 -22.30 15.49 4.87
N PHE A 460 -21.96 15.63 6.16
CA PHE A 460 -22.85 15.31 7.26
C PHE A 460 -24.13 16.16 7.22
N LYS A 461 -23.98 17.48 7.10
CA LYS A 461 -25.13 18.41 7.13
C LYS A 461 -26.13 18.11 6.02
N SER A 462 -25.66 17.91 4.78
CA SER A 462 -26.51 17.58 3.63
C SER A 462 -27.23 16.23 3.77
N LYS A 463 -26.55 15.21 4.29
CA LYS A 463 -27.13 13.90 4.60
C LYS A 463 -28.17 14.00 5.71
N PHE A 464 -27.89 14.78 6.74
CA PHE A 464 -28.77 14.96 7.90
C PHE A 464 -30.07 15.71 7.52
N ILE A 465 -29.99 16.71 6.65
CA ILE A 465 -31.17 17.42 6.11
C ILE A 465 -32.04 16.47 5.30
N LYS A 466 -31.44 15.64 4.44
CA LYS A 466 -32.18 14.62 3.67
C LYS A 466 -32.89 13.62 4.60
N LYS A 467 -32.25 13.25 5.71
CA LYS A 467 -32.86 12.41 6.76
C LYS A 467 -34.06 13.09 7.43
N LEU A 468 -34.04 14.42 7.57
CA LEU A 468 -35.11 15.23 8.15
C LEU A 468 -36.16 15.74 7.15
N SER A 469 -35.96 15.56 5.84
CA SER A 469 -36.84 16.06 4.77
C SER A 469 -37.13 17.58 4.78
N LEU A 470 -36.16 18.41 5.19
CA LEU A 470 -36.32 19.87 5.24
C LEU A 470 -35.93 20.57 3.92
N LYS A 471 -36.61 21.68 3.57
CA LYS A 471 -36.37 22.48 2.34
C LYS A 471 -35.41 23.67 2.50
N THR A 472 -35.25 24.23 3.71
CA THR A 472 -34.30 25.33 4.02
C THR A 472 -33.61 25.08 5.36
N VAL A 473 -32.38 25.61 5.50
CA VAL A 473 -31.29 24.95 6.25
C VAL A 473 -30.47 25.92 7.11
N SER A 474 -31.10 26.67 8.00
CA SER A 474 -30.37 27.29 9.11
C SER A 474 -30.09 26.25 10.20
N GLU A 475 -28.94 26.33 10.89
CA GLU A 475 -28.66 25.47 12.06
C GLU A 475 -29.77 25.62 13.12
N THR A 476 -30.34 26.83 13.24
CA THR A 476 -31.46 27.14 14.14
C THR A 476 -32.76 26.43 13.79
N GLU A 477 -33.07 26.24 12.50
CA GLU A 477 -34.26 25.49 12.08
C GLU A 477 -34.06 24.00 12.32
N ILE A 478 -32.86 23.47 12.04
CA ILE A 478 -32.51 22.08 12.31
C ILE A 478 -32.66 21.79 13.82
N GLU A 479 -32.13 22.66 14.68
CA GLU A 479 -32.28 22.53 16.13
C GLU A 479 -33.74 22.51 16.56
N LYS A 480 -34.55 23.47 16.09
CA LYS A 480 -35.99 23.52 16.38
C LYS A 480 -36.72 22.25 15.93
N SER A 481 -36.43 21.77 14.73
CA SER A 481 -37.02 20.54 14.20
C SER A 481 -36.61 19.30 14.99
N ILE A 482 -35.35 19.19 15.40
CA ILE A 482 -34.88 18.08 16.25
C ILE A 482 -35.58 18.13 17.61
N THR A 483 -35.65 19.29 18.26
CA THR A 483 -36.34 19.44 19.56
C THR A 483 -37.83 19.11 19.45
N ASN A 484 -38.47 19.46 18.34
CA ASN A 484 -39.89 19.13 18.11
C ASN A 484 -40.13 17.63 17.90
N LEU A 485 -39.17 16.91 17.32
CA LEU A 485 -39.26 15.47 17.07
C LEU A 485 -38.95 14.61 18.31
N GLN A 486 -38.43 15.20 19.40
CA GLN A 486 -38.11 14.54 20.68
C GLN A 486 -37.34 13.21 20.51
N ASN A 487 -36.44 13.14 19.53
CA ASN A 487 -35.67 11.93 19.25
C ASN A 487 -34.24 12.07 19.76
N ASP A 488 -33.94 11.44 20.90
CA ASP A 488 -32.65 11.51 21.57
C ASP A 488 -31.47 11.08 20.68
N ASN A 489 -31.69 10.13 19.75
CA ASN A 489 -30.63 9.70 18.84
C ASN A 489 -30.24 10.81 17.86
N LEU A 490 -31.20 11.58 17.34
CA LEU A 490 -30.92 12.69 16.41
C LEU A 490 -30.29 13.89 17.15
N ILE A 491 -30.71 14.13 18.41
CA ILE A 491 -30.10 15.15 19.29
C ILE A 491 -28.64 14.81 19.57
N ASN A 492 -28.35 13.55 19.89
CA ASN A 492 -27.00 13.07 20.15
C ASN A 492 -26.12 13.12 18.88
N GLU A 493 -26.66 12.71 17.73
CA GLU A 493 -25.95 12.78 16.44
C GLU A 493 -25.59 14.23 16.06
N TRP A 494 -26.53 15.18 16.24
CA TRP A 494 -26.31 16.60 15.95
C TRP A 494 -25.34 17.28 16.94
N SER A 495 -25.41 16.93 18.23
CA SER A 495 -24.49 17.47 19.23
C SER A 495 -23.07 16.94 19.05
N GLN A 496 -22.89 15.66 18.69
CA GLN A 496 -21.58 15.13 18.31
C GLN A 496 -21.00 15.84 17.09
N PHE A 497 -21.82 16.09 16.06
CA PHE A 497 -21.37 16.85 14.89
C PHE A 497 -20.84 18.25 15.24
N LYS A 498 -21.50 18.98 16.16
CA LYS A 498 -21.01 20.30 16.62
C LYS A 498 -19.63 20.22 17.26
N ILE A 499 -19.36 19.19 18.05
CA ILE A 499 -18.06 18.96 18.68
C ILE A 499 -17.01 18.65 17.61
N GLN A 500 -17.30 17.71 16.72
CA GLN A 500 -16.41 17.31 15.63
C GLN A 500 -16.06 18.47 14.70
N LYS A 501 -17.04 19.31 14.35
CA LYS A 501 -16.83 20.53 13.55
C LYS A 501 -15.82 21.49 14.20
N LYS A 502 -15.93 21.71 15.51
CA LYS A 502 -15.03 22.60 16.25
C LYS A 502 -13.61 22.01 16.32
N GLU A 503 -13.51 20.72 16.62
CA GLU A 503 -12.24 19.99 16.67
C GLU A 503 -11.53 20.00 15.31
N TYR A 504 -12.27 19.79 14.22
CA TYR A 504 -11.75 19.83 12.87
C TYR A 504 -11.18 21.19 12.47
N LEU A 505 -11.87 22.29 12.79
CA LEU A 505 -11.34 23.64 12.54
C LEU A 505 -10.08 23.93 13.37
N TYR A 506 -10.01 23.43 14.61
CA TYR A 506 -8.80 23.55 15.43
C TYR A 506 -7.63 22.75 14.83
N ASN A 507 -7.90 21.54 14.32
CA ASN A 507 -6.91 20.74 13.62
C ASN A 507 -6.41 21.43 12.34
N ILE A 508 -7.31 21.99 11.52
CA ILE A 508 -6.94 22.78 10.32
C ILE A 508 -5.97 23.89 10.71
N LYS A 509 -6.30 24.67 11.74
CA LYS A 509 -5.44 25.76 12.22
C LYS A 509 -4.05 25.26 12.63
N ASN A 510 -3.98 24.13 13.32
CA ASN A 510 -2.71 23.54 13.74
C ASN A 510 -1.89 23.04 12.54
N VAL A 511 -2.51 22.36 11.58
CA VAL A 511 -1.86 21.90 10.34
C VAL A 511 -1.34 23.08 9.51
N LEU A 512 -2.15 24.13 9.31
CA LEU A 512 -1.72 25.31 8.57
C LEU A 512 -0.55 26.02 9.26
N ASN A 513 -0.54 26.06 10.60
CA ASN A 513 0.56 26.66 11.37
C ASN A 513 1.83 25.82 11.41
N SER A 514 1.71 24.49 11.38
CA SER A 514 2.87 23.60 11.38
C SER A 514 3.56 23.53 10.02
N VAL A 515 2.87 23.81 8.91
CA VAL A 515 3.44 23.69 7.55
C VAL A 515 4.10 24.98 7.07
N VAL A 516 3.47 26.14 7.28
CA VAL A 516 4.00 27.44 6.83
C VAL A 516 4.06 28.37 8.02
N PHE A 517 5.23 28.94 8.30
CA PHE A 517 5.37 29.97 9.33
C PHE A 517 4.85 31.33 8.83
N GLY A 518 4.29 32.14 9.73
CA GLY A 518 3.76 33.47 9.39
C GLY A 518 2.40 33.43 8.66
N HIS A 519 2.16 34.40 7.77
CA HIS A 519 0.95 34.54 6.93
C HIS A 519 -0.38 34.36 7.68
N LYS A 520 -0.53 35.06 8.81
CA LYS A 520 -1.71 34.93 9.67
C LYS A 520 -3.01 35.23 8.92
N ASP A 521 -3.01 36.28 8.10
CA ASP A 521 -4.19 36.70 7.35
C ASP A 521 -4.57 35.68 6.27
N ALA A 522 -3.59 35.17 5.51
CA ALA A 522 -3.83 34.12 4.52
C ALA A 522 -4.45 32.85 5.14
N LYS A 523 -3.90 32.41 6.28
CA LYS A 523 -4.42 31.25 7.02
C LYS A 523 -5.82 31.49 7.55
N LEU A 524 -6.09 32.69 8.08
CA LEU A 524 -7.42 33.06 8.55
C LEU A 524 -8.45 33.06 7.41
N GLN A 525 -8.07 33.50 6.21
CA GLN A 525 -8.94 33.42 5.03
C GLN A 525 -9.22 31.97 4.64
N LEU A 526 -8.21 31.09 4.67
CA LEU A 526 -8.43 29.65 4.46
C LEU A 526 -9.36 29.06 5.52
N GLU A 527 -9.17 29.39 6.80
CA GLU A 527 -10.07 28.97 7.89
C GLU A 527 -11.52 29.40 7.65
N ARG A 528 -11.74 30.62 7.13
CA ARG A 528 -13.09 31.12 6.75
C ARG A 528 -13.70 30.30 5.61
N ILE A 529 -12.91 29.94 4.60
CA ILE A 529 -13.36 29.11 3.48
C ILE A 529 -13.73 27.70 3.97
N PHE A 530 -12.92 27.10 4.84
CA PHE A 530 -13.26 25.83 5.46
C PHE A 530 -14.56 25.92 6.28
N ALA A 531 -14.73 26.99 7.07
CA ALA A 531 -15.97 27.20 7.82
C ALA A 531 -17.19 27.35 6.89
N GLN A 532 -17.04 28.02 5.74
CA GLN A 532 -18.08 28.12 4.71
C GLN A 532 -18.44 26.75 4.14
N TRP A 533 -17.45 25.92 3.81
CA TRP A 533 -17.67 24.57 3.27
C TRP A 533 -18.33 23.59 4.25
N ILE A 534 -18.17 23.79 5.57
CA ILE A 534 -18.86 22.97 6.58
C ILE A 534 -20.35 23.34 6.65
N ASN A 535 -20.67 24.62 6.47
CA ASN A 535 -22.02 25.13 6.68
C ASN A 535 -22.88 25.19 5.41
N GLY A 536 -22.27 25.49 4.26
CA GLY A 536 -22.93 25.69 2.97
C GLY A 536 -22.64 24.57 1.99
N GLU A 537 -22.86 24.85 0.70
CA GLU A 537 -22.50 23.94 -0.39
C GLU A 537 -21.02 24.10 -0.76
N GLN A 538 -20.37 22.98 -1.04
CA GLN A 538 -19.05 22.94 -1.65
C GLN A 538 -19.17 23.16 -3.16
N LYS A 539 -19.46 24.39 -3.57
CA LYS A 539 -19.21 24.78 -4.96
C LYS A 539 -17.70 24.93 -5.10
N GLY A 540 -17.09 24.22 -6.05
CA GLY A 540 -15.64 24.17 -6.26
C GLY A 540 -15.03 25.57 -6.16
N ALA A 541 -14.40 25.86 -5.03
CA ALA A 541 -13.91 27.21 -4.80
C ALA A 541 -12.68 27.40 -5.69
N VAL A 542 -12.61 28.57 -6.31
CA VAL A 542 -11.46 28.96 -7.10
C VAL A 542 -10.64 29.92 -6.25
N LEU A 543 -9.45 29.48 -5.83
CA LEU A 543 -8.58 30.26 -4.94
C LEU A 543 -7.40 30.82 -5.72
N GLY A 544 -6.93 32.01 -5.36
CA GLY A 544 -5.75 32.63 -5.95
C GLY A 544 -4.76 33.05 -4.88
N LEU A 545 -3.57 32.44 -4.86
CA LEU A 545 -2.48 32.85 -3.98
C LEU A 545 -1.67 33.96 -4.63
N HIS A 546 -1.90 35.17 -4.15
CA HIS A 546 -1.19 36.37 -4.59
C HIS A 546 0.00 36.63 -3.68
N GLY A 547 1.16 36.89 -4.25
CA GLY A 547 2.28 37.46 -3.49
C GLY A 547 3.63 37.17 -4.12
N PRO A 548 4.72 37.66 -3.51
CA PRO A 548 6.04 37.54 -4.11
C PRO A 548 6.54 36.08 -4.21
N PRO A 549 7.53 35.80 -5.07
CA PRO A 549 8.13 34.47 -5.17
C PRO A 549 8.86 34.10 -3.88
N GLY A 550 8.79 32.81 -3.52
CA GLY A 550 9.51 32.26 -2.36
C GLY A 550 8.88 32.57 -0.99
N THR A 551 7.61 32.97 -0.92
CA THR A 551 6.86 33.19 0.34
C THR A 551 6.19 31.93 0.90
N GLY A 552 6.23 30.80 0.17
CA GLY A 552 5.64 29.53 0.61
C GLY A 552 4.27 29.19 0.00
N LYS A 553 3.82 29.90 -1.06
CA LYS A 553 2.53 29.66 -1.74
C LYS A 553 2.29 28.18 -2.07
N THR A 554 3.22 27.54 -2.79
CA THR A 554 3.10 26.12 -3.17
C THR A 554 3.08 25.19 -1.96
N SER A 555 3.86 25.50 -0.91
CA SER A 555 3.91 24.69 0.31
C SER A 555 2.61 24.76 1.11
N LEU A 556 1.99 25.95 1.16
CA LEU A 556 0.68 26.16 1.81
C LEU A 556 -0.40 25.28 1.18
N VAL A 557 -0.36 25.08 -0.13
CA VAL A 557 -1.34 24.23 -0.83
C VAL A 557 -0.98 22.75 -0.73
N LYS A 558 0.23 22.40 -1.16
CA LYS A 558 0.67 21.01 -1.29
C LYS A 558 0.68 20.29 0.06
N ASN A 559 1.22 20.93 1.08
CA ASN A 559 1.37 20.32 2.41
C ASN A 559 0.30 20.82 3.38
N GLY A 560 -0.20 22.05 3.24
CA GLY A 560 -1.24 22.58 4.14
C GLY A 560 -2.64 22.11 3.74
N LEU A 561 -3.14 22.59 2.60
CA LEU A 561 -4.51 22.32 2.16
C LEU A 561 -4.79 20.82 1.92
N SER A 562 -3.86 20.10 1.28
CA SER A 562 -4.01 18.66 1.06
C SER A 562 -4.14 17.88 2.38
N GLN A 563 -3.31 18.19 3.38
CA GLN A 563 -3.36 17.53 4.70
C GLN A 563 -4.58 17.91 5.54
N CYS A 564 -5.15 19.10 5.31
CA CYS A 564 -6.42 19.49 5.93
C CYS A 564 -7.59 18.69 5.36
N LEU A 565 -7.56 18.38 4.06
CA LEU A 565 -8.61 17.68 3.34
C LEU A 565 -8.39 16.15 3.35
N LYS A 566 -8.56 15.52 4.51
CA LYS A 566 -8.49 14.05 4.63
C LYS A 566 -9.84 13.38 4.37
N ASP A 567 -9.80 12.21 3.74
CA ASP A 567 -10.97 11.33 3.59
C ASP A 567 -11.20 10.45 4.83
N LYS A 568 -12.17 9.53 4.74
CA LYS A 568 -12.53 8.59 5.82
C LYS A 568 -11.41 7.66 6.24
N GLU A 569 -10.54 7.31 5.29
CA GLU A 569 -9.42 6.39 5.49
C GLU A 569 -8.19 7.13 6.03
N GLY A 570 -8.28 8.46 6.16
CA GLY A 570 -7.19 9.33 6.62
C GLY A 570 -6.24 9.74 5.49
N ASN A 571 -6.55 9.42 4.24
CA ASN A 571 -5.74 9.80 3.08
C ASN A 571 -5.97 11.27 2.73
N CYS A 572 -4.90 11.97 2.40
CA CYS A 572 -4.96 13.37 2.01
C CYS A 572 -5.53 13.51 0.59
N ARG A 573 -6.32 14.57 0.35
CA ARG A 573 -6.84 14.85 -0.99
C ARG A 573 -5.67 15.00 -1.97
N PRO A 574 -5.67 14.31 -3.12
CA PRO A 574 -4.55 14.33 -4.05
C PRO A 574 -4.22 15.75 -4.54
N PHE A 575 -2.92 16.05 -4.58
CA PHE A 575 -2.39 17.32 -5.09
C PHE A 575 -1.76 17.10 -6.46
N ALA A 576 -2.14 17.93 -7.44
CA ALA A 576 -1.58 17.96 -8.78
C ALA A 576 -1.01 19.35 -9.09
N PHE A 577 0.18 19.37 -9.67
CA PHE A 577 0.89 20.60 -10.04
C PHE A 577 0.85 20.80 -11.56
N LEU A 578 0.38 21.96 -11.99
CA LEU A 578 0.24 22.33 -13.40
C LEU A 578 0.91 23.70 -13.66
N PRO A 579 2.14 23.73 -14.17
CA PRO A 579 2.78 24.99 -14.56
C PRO A 579 2.19 25.49 -15.89
N ILE A 580 1.78 26.76 -15.95
CA ILE A 580 1.24 27.37 -17.19
C ILE A 580 2.20 28.42 -17.79
N GLY A 581 3.26 28.82 -17.08
CA GLY A 581 4.29 29.71 -17.61
C GLY A 581 5.02 29.14 -18.83
N GLY A 582 5.27 29.99 -19.84
CA GLY A 582 6.09 29.66 -21.02
C GLY A 582 5.28 29.37 -22.30
N SER A 583 5.80 28.48 -23.16
CA SER A 583 5.22 28.10 -24.46
C SER A 583 4.16 27.01 -24.33
N VAL A 584 3.24 27.15 -23.39
CA VAL A 584 2.12 26.22 -23.21
C VAL A 584 1.03 26.58 -24.23
N ASN A 585 0.43 25.58 -24.85
CA ASN A 585 -0.69 25.75 -25.80
C ASN A 585 -1.98 25.18 -25.20
N GLY A 586 -3.15 25.66 -25.66
CA GLY A 586 -4.46 25.16 -25.19
C GLY A 586 -4.64 23.64 -25.33
N SER A 587 -4.07 23.04 -26.38
CA SER A 587 -4.08 21.59 -26.59
C SER A 587 -3.27 20.79 -25.55
N THR A 588 -2.35 21.45 -24.82
CA THR A 588 -1.65 20.79 -23.70
C THR A 588 -2.59 20.58 -22.52
N LEU A 589 -3.56 21.47 -22.31
CA LEU A 589 -4.52 21.41 -21.21
C LEU A 589 -5.70 20.49 -21.50
N VAL A 590 -6.29 20.60 -22.70
CA VAL A 590 -7.56 19.95 -23.11
C VAL A 590 -7.35 18.89 -24.21
N GLY A 591 -6.10 18.60 -24.57
CA GLY A 591 -5.78 17.56 -25.55
C GLY A 591 -5.95 18.00 -27.00
N HIS A 592 -5.78 17.03 -27.90
CA HIS A 592 -5.99 17.20 -29.35
C HIS A 592 -7.25 16.49 -29.79
N ASN A 593 -7.89 16.97 -30.87
CA ASN A 593 -9.01 16.24 -31.47
C ASN A 593 -8.59 14.81 -31.79
N TYR A 594 -9.48 13.85 -31.49
CA TYR A 594 -9.22 12.43 -31.74
C TYR A 594 -8.77 12.18 -33.19
N THR A 595 -9.13 12.98 -34.20
CA THR A 595 -8.76 12.73 -35.60
C THR A 595 -7.27 12.94 -35.92
N TYR A 596 -6.52 13.75 -35.17
CA TYR A 596 -5.11 14.04 -35.49
C TYR A 596 -4.18 12.83 -35.29
N VAL A 597 -3.12 12.75 -36.09
CA VAL A 597 -2.07 11.72 -35.93
C VAL A 597 -1.26 12.05 -34.67
N GLY A 598 -1.07 11.06 -33.79
CA GLY A 598 -0.40 11.26 -32.50
C GLY A 598 -1.21 12.07 -31.48
N SER A 599 -2.54 12.16 -31.66
CA SER A 599 -3.42 12.84 -30.69
C SER A 599 -3.37 12.17 -29.31
N THR A 600 -3.37 13.00 -28.28
CA THR A 600 -3.37 12.62 -26.87
C THR A 600 -4.40 13.45 -26.11
N TRP A 601 -4.83 12.95 -24.96
CA TRP A 601 -5.67 13.69 -24.02
C TRP A 601 -4.88 14.80 -23.32
N GLY A 602 -5.59 15.78 -22.78
CA GLY A 602 -5.02 16.93 -22.10
C GLY A 602 -4.49 16.63 -20.71
N ARG A 603 -3.64 17.53 -20.20
CA ARG A 603 -3.09 17.43 -18.84
C ARG A 603 -4.13 17.41 -17.74
N ILE A 604 -5.30 18.02 -17.95
CA ILE A 604 -6.37 17.98 -16.94
C ILE A 604 -6.87 16.56 -16.76
N VAL A 605 -7.15 15.84 -17.85
CA VAL A 605 -7.57 14.44 -17.78
C VAL A 605 -6.44 13.54 -17.25
N ASP A 606 -5.20 13.81 -17.64
CA ASP A 606 -4.03 13.11 -17.12
C ASP A 606 -3.89 13.24 -15.59
N ILE A 607 -4.20 14.42 -15.05
CA ILE A 607 -4.27 14.66 -13.59
C ILE A 607 -5.35 13.80 -12.94
N LEU A 608 -6.54 13.70 -13.55
CA LEU A 608 -7.61 12.84 -13.01
C LEU A 608 -7.19 11.36 -13.00
N MET A 609 -6.57 10.88 -14.09
CA MET A 609 -6.09 9.50 -14.20
C MET A 609 -4.99 9.18 -13.17
N THR A 610 -4.02 10.09 -12.99
CA THR A 610 -2.89 9.89 -12.07
C THR A 610 -3.30 9.99 -10.61
N THR A 611 -4.19 10.91 -10.28
CA THR A 611 -4.69 11.09 -8.90
C THR A 611 -5.78 10.08 -8.51
N LYS A 612 -6.36 9.36 -9.48
CA LYS A 612 -7.48 8.42 -9.30
C LYS A 612 -8.67 9.05 -8.56
N CYS A 613 -8.87 10.36 -8.74
CA CYS A 613 -9.91 11.12 -8.06
C CYS A 613 -10.52 12.18 -9.01
N MET A 614 -11.83 12.43 -8.92
CA MET A 614 -12.52 13.47 -9.69
C MET A 614 -12.44 14.86 -9.05
N ASN A 615 -12.15 14.95 -7.75
CA ASN A 615 -12.00 16.22 -7.03
C ASN A 615 -10.58 16.44 -6.45
N PRO A 616 -9.51 16.32 -7.25
CA PRO A 616 -8.16 16.63 -6.78
C PRO A 616 -7.99 18.14 -6.55
N ILE A 617 -6.90 18.50 -5.87
CA ILE A 617 -6.43 19.88 -5.79
C ILE A 617 -5.54 20.13 -7.01
N ILE A 618 -5.99 20.97 -7.93
CA ILE A 618 -5.24 21.34 -9.14
C ILE A 618 -4.59 22.71 -8.88
N PHE A 619 -3.28 22.70 -8.68
CA PHE A 619 -2.49 23.91 -8.46
C PHE A 619 -1.87 24.40 -9.75
N ILE A 620 -2.34 25.55 -10.22
CA ILE A 620 -1.93 26.22 -11.44
C ILE A 620 -0.96 27.35 -11.09
N ASP A 621 0.30 27.20 -11.46
CA ASP A 621 1.35 28.16 -11.12
C ASP A 621 1.64 29.15 -12.26
N GLU A 622 2.10 30.35 -11.87
CA GLU A 622 2.52 31.45 -12.74
C GLU A 622 1.45 31.94 -13.72
N LEU A 623 0.21 32.13 -13.25
CA LEU A 623 -0.90 32.64 -14.08
C LEU A 623 -0.59 34.01 -14.70
N ASP A 624 0.19 34.86 -14.01
CA ASP A 624 0.63 36.18 -14.48
C ASP A 624 1.64 36.13 -15.65
N LYS A 625 2.12 34.94 -16.02
CA LYS A 625 3.08 34.74 -17.12
C LYS A 625 2.43 34.28 -18.42
N ILE A 626 1.11 34.16 -18.47
CA ILE A 626 0.39 33.86 -19.71
C ILE A 626 0.55 35.04 -20.67
N SER A 627 1.02 34.76 -21.88
CA SER A 627 1.15 35.80 -22.91
C SER A 627 -0.22 36.31 -23.38
N HIS A 628 -0.31 37.55 -23.83
CA HIS A 628 -1.55 38.09 -24.43
C HIS A 628 -1.77 37.68 -25.90
N THR A 629 -1.02 36.69 -26.40
CA THR A 629 -1.17 36.15 -27.76
C THR A 629 -2.47 35.34 -27.92
N GLU A 630 -2.84 34.95 -29.15
CA GLU A 630 -4.01 34.09 -29.38
C GLU A 630 -3.95 32.77 -28.60
N HIS A 631 -2.76 32.15 -28.52
CA HIS A 631 -2.56 30.94 -27.71
C HIS A 631 -2.79 31.19 -26.22
N GLY A 632 -2.36 32.33 -25.68
CA GLY A 632 -2.62 32.68 -24.29
C GLY A 632 -4.09 33.00 -24.02
N ARG A 633 -4.79 33.63 -24.97
CA ARG A 633 -6.24 33.83 -24.90
C ARG A 633 -7.01 32.51 -24.93
N GLU A 634 -6.56 31.53 -25.71
CA GLU A 634 -7.14 30.17 -25.70
C GLU A 634 -7.02 29.53 -24.30
N ILE A 635 -5.86 29.66 -23.64
CA ILE A 635 -5.65 29.16 -22.28
C ILE A 635 -6.58 29.85 -21.28
N ILE A 636 -6.66 31.18 -21.32
CA ILE A 636 -7.55 31.95 -20.42
C ILE A 636 -9.00 31.51 -20.61
N SER A 637 -9.43 31.28 -21.85
CA SER A 637 -10.77 30.76 -22.17
C SER A 637 -11.00 29.39 -21.52
N ILE A 638 -10.07 28.45 -21.70
CA ILE A 638 -10.14 27.10 -21.09
C ILE A 638 -10.22 27.20 -19.56
N LEU A 639 -9.39 28.03 -18.94
CA LEU A 639 -9.40 28.25 -17.49
C LEU A 639 -10.72 28.89 -17.03
N THR A 640 -11.34 29.72 -17.85
CA THR A 640 -12.65 30.33 -17.56
C THR A 640 -13.72 29.25 -17.53
N HIS A 641 -13.75 28.33 -18.51
CA HIS A 641 -14.68 27.20 -18.52
C HIS A 641 -14.50 26.28 -17.29
N LEU A 642 -13.26 26.07 -16.84
CA LEU A 642 -12.96 25.25 -15.65
C LEU A 642 -13.36 25.92 -14.33
N THR A 643 -13.25 27.24 -14.27
CA THR A 643 -13.53 28.03 -13.05
C THR A 643 -14.99 28.47 -12.96
N ASP A 644 -15.75 28.35 -14.05
CA ASP A 644 -17.18 28.67 -14.05
C ASP A 644 -18.00 27.56 -13.40
N SER A 645 -18.59 27.87 -12.24
CA SER A 645 -19.47 26.97 -11.50
C SER A 645 -20.73 26.51 -12.27
N THR A 646 -21.04 27.12 -13.41
CA THR A 646 -22.18 26.75 -14.26
C THR A 646 -21.81 25.85 -15.44
N GLN A 647 -20.52 25.68 -15.72
CA GLN A 647 -20.02 24.91 -16.87
C GLN A 647 -19.01 23.83 -16.49
N ASN A 648 -18.43 23.90 -15.29
CA ASN A 648 -17.38 22.99 -14.86
C ASN A 648 -17.87 21.55 -14.60
N ASP A 649 -19.17 21.31 -14.51
CA ASP A 649 -19.80 20.00 -14.47
C ASP A 649 -19.88 19.33 -15.87
N GLU A 650 -19.79 20.13 -16.94
CA GLU A 650 -19.85 19.69 -18.33
C GLU A 650 -18.50 19.82 -19.07
N PHE A 651 -17.38 19.87 -18.35
CA PHE A 651 -16.06 20.02 -18.97
C PHE A 651 -15.75 18.85 -19.92
N GLU A 652 -15.21 19.16 -21.09
CA GLU A 652 -14.96 18.15 -22.14
C GLU A 652 -13.54 18.26 -22.68
N ASP A 653 -12.86 17.12 -22.81
CA ASP A 653 -11.53 17.02 -23.41
C ASP A 653 -11.65 16.77 -24.93
N LYS A 654 -10.81 17.43 -25.73
CA LYS A 654 -10.86 17.34 -27.20
C LYS A 654 -10.59 15.91 -27.70
N PHE A 655 -9.82 15.12 -26.95
CA PHE A 655 -9.55 13.72 -27.27
C PHE A 655 -10.73 12.80 -26.89
N PHE A 656 -11.41 13.10 -25.78
CA PHE A 656 -12.60 12.41 -25.30
C PHE A 656 -13.90 13.13 -25.69
N SER A 657 -13.98 13.62 -26.93
CA SER A 657 -15.13 14.38 -27.41
C SER A 657 -16.46 13.63 -27.24
N GLY A 658 -17.46 14.33 -26.72
CA GLY A 658 -18.76 13.82 -26.34
C GLY A 658 -18.83 13.12 -24.98
N ILE A 659 -17.83 13.30 -24.10
CA ILE A 659 -17.81 12.77 -22.73
C ILE A 659 -17.64 13.93 -21.75
N LYS A 660 -18.69 14.21 -20.98
CA LYS A 660 -18.71 15.25 -19.95
C LYS A 660 -17.99 14.76 -18.68
N LEU A 661 -17.07 15.57 -18.18
CA LEU A 661 -16.30 15.35 -16.95
C LEU A 661 -16.74 16.36 -15.90
N ASP A 662 -17.29 15.88 -14.79
CA ASP A 662 -17.72 16.73 -13.68
C ASP A 662 -16.53 17.15 -12.81
N LEU A 663 -16.08 18.41 -12.99
CA LEU A 663 -15.04 19.05 -12.20
C LEU A 663 -15.59 20.03 -11.15
N SER A 664 -16.91 20.07 -10.95
CA SER A 664 -17.57 21.03 -10.04
C SER A 664 -17.10 20.96 -8.59
N LYS A 665 -16.58 19.80 -8.16
CA LYS A 665 -16.03 19.56 -6.81
C LYS A 665 -14.51 19.68 -6.72
N ALA A 666 -13.81 19.80 -7.86
CA ALA A 666 -12.35 19.94 -7.87
C ALA A 666 -11.94 21.31 -7.29
N LEU A 667 -10.81 21.34 -6.59
CA LEU A 667 -10.30 22.57 -5.99
C LEU A 667 -9.23 23.17 -6.91
N ILE A 668 -9.59 24.25 -7.60
CA ILE A 668 -8.68 24.95 -8.51
C ILE A 668 -7.99 26.08 -7.75
N ILE A 669 -6.66 26.05 -7.74
CA ILE A 669 -5.85 27.05 -7.02
C ILE A 669 -4.85 27.66 -7.99
N PHE A 670 -4.93 28.97 -8.18
CA PHE A 670 -3.97 29.74 -8.96
C PHE A 670 -2.88 30.33 -8.07
N SER A 671 -1.68 30.50 -8.63
CA SER A 671 -0.59 31.26 -8.02
C SER A 671 -0.10 32.30 -9.01
N PHE A 672 0.06 33.54 -8.52
CA PHE A 672 0.49 34.67 -9.33
C PHE A 672 1.20 35.72 -8.48
N ASN A 673 2.14 36.43 -9.09
CA ASN A 673 2.91 37.46 -8.40
C ASN A 673 2.35 38.87 -8.61
N ASP A 674 1.68 39.10 -9.74
CA ASP A 674 1.09 40.40 -10.08
C ASP A 674 -0.35 40.19 -10.54
N ILE A 675 -1.29 40.77 -9.79
CA ILE A 675 -2.72 40.70 -10.06
C ILE A 675 -3.15 41.57 -11.25
N SER A 676 -2.35 42.57 -11.65
CA SER A 676 -2.67 43.48 -12.74
C SER A 676 -2.52 42.84 -14.14
N LEU A 677 -1.71 41.78 -14.24
CA LEU A 677 -1.46 41.05 -15.48
C LEU A 677 -2.52 39.98 -15.77
N ILE A 678 -3.41 39.71 -14.83
CA ILE A 678 -4.44 38.68 -14.95
C ILE A 678 -5.65 39.23 -15.68
N ASP A 679 -6.25 38.41 -16.53
CA ASP A 679 -7.49 38.75 -17.21
C ASP A 679 -8.64 39.03 -16.22
N ASN A 680 -9.38 40.13 -16.46
CA ASN A 680 -10.45 40.57 -15.57
C ASN A 680 -11.57 39.52 -15.40
N VAL A 681 -11.86 38.74 -16.45
CA VAL A 681 -12.92 37.72 -16.42
C VAL A 681 -12.56 36.58 -15.46
N LEU A 682 -11.28 36.19 -15.44
CA LEU A 682 -10.78 35.21 -14.47
C LEU A 682 -10.68 35.82 -13.08
N LYS A 683 -10.20 37.05 -12.97
CA LYS A 683 -9.98 37.74 -11.69
C LYS A 683 -11.25 37.82 -10.85
N ASP A 684 -12.40 38.12 -11.46
CA ASP A 684 -13.70 38.22 -10.76
C ASP A 684 -14.18 36.88 -10.18
N ARG A 685 -13.65 35.75 -10.68
CA ARG A 685 -14.01 34.39 -10.25
C ARG A 685 -13.05 33.84 -9.20
N ILE A 686 -11.90 34.48 -9.00
CA ILE A 686 -10.85 34.01 -8.10
C ILE A 686 -10.99 34.68 -6.72
N THR A 687 -11.13 33.87 -5.68
CA THR A 687 -10.99 34.36 -4.30
C THR A 687 -9.51 34.54 -3.98
N VAL A 688 -9.07 35.81 -3.93
CA VAL A 688 -7.65 36.14 -3.73
C VAL A 688 -7.27 36.04 -2.25
N ILE A 689 -6.21 35.29 -1.98
CA ILE A 689 -5.57 35.12 -0.68
C ILE A 689 -4.16 35.70 -0.79
N GLU A 690 -3.91 36.78 -0.07
CA GLU A 690 -2.65 37.50 -0.13
C GLU A 690 -1.60 36.89 0.81
N THR A 691 -0.40 36.70 0.28
CA THR A 691 0.80 36.32 1.02
C THR A 691 1.76 37.49 1.01
N HIS A 692 2.13 37.96 2.20
CA HIS A 692 2.95 39.15 2.35
C HIS A 692 4.46 38.82 2.25
N PRO A 693 5.32 39.80 1.93
CA PRO A 693 6.77 39.64 2.06
C PRO A 693 7.16 39.19 3.47
N LEU A 694 8.16 38.30 3.57
CA LEU A 694 8.60 37.78 4.84
C LEU A 694 9.51 38.77 5.57
N LYS A 695 9.25 39.00 6.86
CA LYS A 695 10.11 39.82 7.71
C LYS A 695 11.42 39.10 8.02
N LEU A 696 12.46 39.86 8.39
CA LEU A 696 13.76 39.29 8.72
C LEU A 696 13.67 38.21 9.83
N SER A 697 12.91 38.49 10.89
CA SER A 697 12.68 37.52 11.97
C SER A 697 11.97 36.25 11.49
N GLU A 698 10.94 36.40 10.66
CA GLU A 698 10.21 35.27 10.08
C GLU A 698 11.09 34.42 9.17
N LYS A 699 11.96 35.05 8.36
CA LYS A 699 12.93 34.35 7.52
C LYS A 699 13.90 33.51 8.33
N ILE A 700 14.42 34.04 9.45
CA ILE A 700 15.34 33.32 10.33
C ILE A 700 14.64 32.06 10.88
N THR A 701 13.43 32.20 11.40
CA THR A 701 12.64 31.06 11.90
C THR A 701 12.34 30.03 10.80
N ILE A 702 11.94 30.48 9.61
CA ILE A 702 11.69 29.59 8.47
C ILE A 702 12.96 28.81 8.08
N ILE A 703 14.10 29.49 8.06
CA ILE A 703 15.37 28.87 7.70
C ILE A 703 15.73 27.78 8.70
N LYS A 704 15.63 28.06 10.00
CA LYS A 704 15.99 27.10 11.06
C LYS A 704 15.02 25.94 11.20
N ASP A 705 13.73 26.22 11.27
CA ASP A 705 12.74 25.22 11.69
C ASP A 705 12.22 24.39 10.51
N TYR A 706 12.35 24.90 9.28
CA TYR A 706 11.77 24.28 8.09
C TYR A 706 12.81 23.96 7.03
N MET A 707 13.58 24.96 6.58
CA MET A 707 14.47 24.78 5.44
C MET A 707 15.73 23.96 5.78
N LEU A 708 16.37 24.24 6.91
CA LEU A 708 17.59 23.54 7.31
C LEU A 708 17.33 22.04 7.54
N PRO A 709 16.25 21.60 8.22
CA PRO A 709 15.90 20.18 8.32
C PRO A 709 15.60 19.53 6.96
N GLU A 710 14.92 20.24 6.06
CA GLU A 710 14.62 19.75 4.70
C GLU A 710 15.92 19.52 3.91
N ILE A 711 16.82 20.51 3.89
CA ILE A 711 18.06 20.49 3.11
C ILE A 711 19.06 19.48 3.68
N THR A 712 19.22 19.42 5.01
CA THR A 712 20.12 18.46 5.67
C THR A 712 19.69 17.03 5.40
N LYS A 713 18.37 16.75 5.49
CA LYS A 713 17.82 15.43 5.14
C LYS A 713 18.02 15.06 3.67
N GLU A 714 17.87 16.01 2.75
CA GLU A 714 18.09 15.77 1.31
C GLU A 714 19.55 15.42 1.01
N ILE A 715 20.50 16.08 1.68
CA ILE A 715 21.94 15.88 1.46
C ILE A 715 22.49 14.68 2.26
N GLY A 716 21.80 14.28 3.34
CA GLY A 716 22.14 13.09 4.14
C GLY A 716 22.82 13.39 5.48
N PHE A 717 22.59 14.58 6.04
CA PHE A 717 23.05 14.95 7.39
C PHE A 717 21.95 14.72 8.45
N GLY A 718 22.36 14.43 9.68
CA GLY A 718 21.48 14.38 10.86
C GLY A 718 20.98 15.76 11.30
N THR A 719 19.95 15.80 12.15
CA THR A 719 19.27 17.04 12.59
C THR A 719 20.18 18.03 13.31
N ASP A 720 21.22 17.53 13.98
CA ASP A 720 22.11 18.34 14.81
C ASP A 720 23.56 18.34 14.31
N GLU A 721 23.83 17.75 13.14
CA GLU A 721 25.19 17.68 12.58
C GLU A 721 25.67 19.02 12.02
N ILE A 722 24.76 19.90 11.61
CA ILE A 722 25.08 21.22 11.05
C ILE A 722 24.39 22.30 11.86
N ILE A 723 25.19 23.19 12.46
CA ILE A 723 24.70 24.25 13.34
C ILE A 723 24.93 25.61 12.68
N ILE A 724 23.84 26.37 12.49
CA ILE A 724 23.87 27.74 11.96
C ILE A 724 23.28 28.71 12.98
N GLU A 725 24.06 29.72 13.37
CA GLU A 725 23.62 30.77 14.30
C GLU A 725 22.72 31.81 13.62
N ASP A 726 21.81 32.42 14.38
CA ASP A 726 20.89 33.46 13.88
C ASP A 726 21.61 34.67 13.31
N ASN A 727 22.72 35.06 13.96
CA ASN A 727 23.56 36.16 13.50
C ASN A 727 24.19 35.88 12.13
N LEU A 728 24.55 34.62 11.86
CA LEU A 728 25.09 34.22 10.57
C LEU A 728 24.01 34.20 9.50
N ILE A 729 22.81 33.69 9.82
CA ILE A 729 21.66 33.73 8.90
C ILE A 729 21.32 35.18 8.53
N LYS A 730 21.27 36.07 9.53
CA LYS A 730 21.06 37.51 9.32
C LYS A 730 22.13 38.11 8.42
N TYR A 731 23.40 37.80 8.67
CA TYR A 731 24.52 38.25 7.82
C TYR A 731 24.36 37.78 6.37
N LEU A 732 24.01 36.51 6.16
CA LEU A 732 23.81 35.95 4.82
C LEU A 732 22.65 36.63 4.09
N ILE A 733 21.54 36.88 4.79
CA ILE A 733 20.38 37.55 4.24
C ILE A 733 20.75 38.97 3.81
N GLU A 734 21.33 39.78 4.69
CA GLU A 734 21.64 41.20 4.42
C GLU A 734 22.74 41.38 3.37
N THR A 735 23.70 40.46 3.30
CA THR A 735 24.90 40.60 2.45
C THR A 735 24.74 39.98 1.07
N TYR A 736 24.09 38.81 0.98
CA TYR A 736 24.05 38.01 -0.25
C TYR A 736 22.65 37.92 -0.85
N THR A 737 21.60 38.38 -0.16
CA THR A 737 20.23 38.30 -0.66
C THR A 737 19.50 39.64 -0.61
N LEU A 738 18.71 39.91 -1.64
CA LEU A 738 17.75 41.00 -1.64
C LEU A 738 16.49 40.49 -2.32
N GLU A 739 15.67 39.80 -1.53
CA GLU A 739 14.43 39.18 -1.97
C GLU A 739 13.34 39.32 -0.89
N PRO A 740 12.06 39.36 -1.26
CA PRO A 740 10.95 39.31 -0.31
C PRO A 740 10.75 37.92 0.33
N GLY A 741 11.08 36.85 -0.39
CA GLY A 741 10.94 35.47 0.06
C GLY A 741 12.23 34.87 0.63
N VAL A 742 12.33 33.54 0.56
CA VAL A 742 13.51 32.75 1.00
C VAL A 742 14.15 31.89 -0.11
N ARG A 743 13.90 32.19 -1.39
CA ARG A 743 14.38 31.36 -2.51
C ARG A 743 15.90 31.45 -2.70
N LYS A 744 16.46 32.65 -2.81
CA LYS A 744 17.91 32.87 -2.96
C LYS A 744 18.66 32.45 -1.71
N ILE A 745 18.12 32.69 -0.52
CA ILE A 745 18.79 32.22 0.71
C ILE A 745 18.78 30.70 0.80
N LYS A 746 17.72 30.01 0.32
CA LYS A 746 17.70 28.54 0.19
C LYS A 746 18.86 28.05 -0.68
N GLU A 747 19.07 28.67 -1.85
CA GLU A 747 20.19 28.33 -2.74
C GLU A 747 21.55 28.49 -2.06
N LYS A 748 21.76 29.58 -1.30
CA LYS A 748 23.01 29.82 -0.56
C LYS A 748 23.24 28.79 0.54
N ILE A 749 22.21 28.43 1.30
CA ILE A 749 22.32 27.44 2.36
C ILE A 749 22.60 26.05 1.77
N ILE A 750 21.93 25.67 0.68
CA ILE A 750 22.20 24.42 -0.03
C ILE A 750 23.66 24.38 -0.50
N GLU A 751 24.16 25.47 -1.07
CA GLU A 751 25.55 25.59 -1.51
C GLU A 751 26.55 25.41 -0.36
N ILE A 752 26.33 26.09 0.77
CA ILE A 752 27.15 25.94 1.97
C ILE A 752 27.18 24.48 2.44
N ILE A 753 26.01 23.83 2.54
CA ILE A 753 25.90 22.46 3.05
C ILE A 753 26.51 21.45 2.07
N ARG A 754 26.35 21.67 0.75
CA ARG A 754 26.99 20.85 -0.28
C ARG A 754 28.50 20.97 -0.23
N GLU A 755 29.04 22.17 0.02
CA GLU A 755 30.48 22.36 0.18
C GLU A 755 31.01 21.62 1.41
N ILE A 756 30.30 21.68 2.54
CA ILE A 756 30.65 20.92 3.75
C ILE A 756 30.62 19.41 3.46
N ASN A 757 29.62 18.93 2.73
CA ASN A 757 29.53 17.53 2.32
C ASN A 757 30.67 17.13 1.37
N LEU A 758 31.06 18.01 0.45
CA LEU A 758 32.19 17.78 -0.44
C LEU A 758 33.49 17.70 0.36
N ASN A 759 33.71 18.65 1.28
CA ASN A 759 34.89 18.68 2.12
C ASN A 759 34.97 17.49 3.08
N ARG A 760 33.83 16.88 3.46
CA ARG A 760 33.81 15.60 4.20
C ARG A 760 34.52 14.47 3.46
N PHE A 761 34.52 14.47 2.12
CA PHE A 761 35.21 13.44 1.32
C PHE A 761 36.68 13.78 1.04
N TYR A 762 37.02 15.05 0.91
CA TYR A 762 38.38 15.48 0.56
C TYR A 762 39.26 15.80 1.78
N SER A 763 38.67 16.18 2.91
CA SER A 763 39.39 16.68 4.09
C SER A 763 39.13 15.80 5.31
N GLU A 764 40.20 15.33 5.98
CA GLU A 764 40.10 14.49 7.18
C GLU A 764 39.71 15.28 8.46
N ASN A 765 39.60 16.61 8.39
CA ASN A 765 39.51 17.50 9.56
C ASN A 765 38.10 18.04 9.90
N ILE A 766 37.04 17.61 9.22
CA ILE A 766 35.69 18.05 9.56
C ILE A 766 35.10 17.15 10.64
N VAL A 767 34.97 17.70 11.85
CA VAL A 767 34.31 17.05 12.98
C VAL A 767 32.87 17.54 13.07
N PHE A 768 31.93 16.60 13.18
CA PHE A 768 30.51 16.88 13.41
C PHE A 768 30.20 16.80 14.91
N PRO A 769 29.35 17.68 15.46
CA PRO A 769 28.57 18.71 14.77
C PRO A 769 29.42 19.88 14.29
N TYR A 770 29.25 20.26 13.02
CA TYR A 770 30.01 21.35 12.40
C TYR A 770 29.25 22.66 12.54
N LYS A 771 29.88 23.63 13.23
CA LYS A 771 29.34 24.97 13.40
C LYS A 771 29.83 25.87 12.28
N ILE A 772 28.90 26.38 11.48
CA ILE A 772 29.24 27.26 10.35
C ILE A 772 29.64 28.62 10.91
N THR A 773 30.82 29.11 10.52
CA THR A 773 31.34 30.42 10.91
C THR A 773 31.17 31.44 9.80
N LYS A 774 31.27 32.73 10.15
CA LYS A 774 31.20 33.81 9.18
C LYS A 774 32.37 33.77 8.21
N GLU A 775 33.56 33.48 8.72
CA GLU A 775 34.81 33.39 7.96
C GLU A 775 34.69 32.33 6.86
N TYR A 776 34.14 31.15 7.18
CA TYR A 776 33.90 30.09 6.21
C TYR A 776 32.96 30.52 5.08
N CYS A 777 31.88 31.24 5.42
CA CYS A 777 30.95 31.77 4.43
C CYS A 777 31.59 32.86 3.56
N ASP A 778 32.43 33.72 4.13
CA ASP A 778 33.14 34.77 3.39
C ASP A 778 34.18 34.18 2.42
N GLU A 779 34.88 33.10 2.80
CA GLU A 779 35.78 32.34 1.92
C GLU A 779 35.02 31.66 0.77
N LEU A 780 33.97 30.90 1.09
CA LEU A 780 33.16 30.21 0.09
C LEU A 780 32.53 31.16 -0.95
N PHE A 781 32.15 32.37 -0.51
CA PHE A 781 31.51 33.35 -1.35
C PHE A 781 32.41 34.53 -1.76
N GLU A 782 33.74 34.40 -1.64
CA GLU A 782 34.69 35.48 -1.93
C GLU A 782 34.54 35.99 -3.38
N LEU A 783 34.40 35.07 -4.34
CA LEU A 783 34.23 35.39 -5.76
C LEU A 783 32.79 35.76 -6.14
N LYS A 784 31.85 35.79 -5.17
CA LYS A 784 30.44 36.09 -5.45
C LYS A 784 30.11 37.56 -5.16
N PRO A 785 29.39 38.23 -6.07
CA PRO A 785 29.03 39.63 -5.86
C PRO A 785 28.10 39.79 -4.65
N LYS A 786 28.50 40.65 -3.71
CA LYS A 786 27.67 41.08 -2.57
C LYS A 786 26.58 42.06 -3.03
N VAL A 787 25.44 42.06 -2.35
CA VAL A 787 24.37 43.04 -2.60
C VAL A 787 24.88 44.43 -2.21
N LYS A 788 24.91 45.36 -3.16
CA LYS A 788 25.28 46.76 -2.90
C LYS A 788 24.03 47.58 -2.62
N VAL A 789 23.75 47.83 -1.35
CA VAL A 789 22.72 48.81 -0.96
C VAL A 789 23.23 50.22 -1.24
N LYS A 790 22.43 51.00 -1.95
CA LYS A 790 22.74 52.41 -2.25
C LYS A 790 22.60 53.22 -0.96
N LYS A 791 23.69 53.87 -0.55
CA LYS A 791 23.73 54.73 0.65
C LYS A 791 23.43 56.18 0.29
N ILE A 792 23.00 56.97 1.27
CA ILE A 792 22.80 58.41 1.09
C ILE A 792 24.06 59.13 0.57
N ILE A 793 23.85 60.26 -0.08
CA ILE A 793 24.92 61.15 -0.53
C ILE A 793 25.65 61.70 0.69
N LYS A 794 26.99 61.84 0.61
CA LYS A 794 27.82 62.27 1.76
C LYS A 794 27.60 63.74 2.15
N GLU A 795 27.26 64.61 1.20
CA GLU A 795 27.15 66.05 1.42
C GLU A 795 25.86 66.63 0.81
N PRO A 796 25.29 67.69 1.41
CA PRO A 796 24.18 68.46 0.83
C PRO A 796 24.55 69.05 -0.54
N ALA A 797 23.68 68.86 -1.53
CA ALA A 797 23.89 69.30 -2.90
C ALA A 797 22.69 70.10 -3.44
N ILE A 798 22.94 70.92 -4.47
CA ILE A 798 21.90 71.65 -5.19
C ILE A 798 21.32 70.73 -6.26
N GLY A 799 19.99 70.68 -6.35
CA GLY A 799 19.31 69.89 -7.40
C GLY A 799 19.52 68.39 -7.27
N ILE A 800 19.81 67.88 -6.06
CA ILE A 800 19.88 66.44 -5.80
C ILE A 800 19.10 66.10 -4.53
N VAL A 801 18.16 65.16 -4.62
CA VAL A 801 17.38 64.65 -3.47
C VAL A 801 17.38 63.13 -3.43
N ASN A 802 17.22 62.57 -2.23
CA ASN A 802 16.91 61.16 -2.05
C ASN A 802 15.39 60.94 -2.20
N GLY A 803 14.96 60.37 -3.33
CA GLY A 803 13.60 59.88 -3.52
C GLY A 803 13.48 58.44 -3.02
N LEU A 804 12.39 58.11 -2.33
CA LEU A 804 12.11 56.72 -1.94
C LEU A 804 11.40 55.98 -3.07
N TYR A 805 11.79 54.72 -3.29
CA TYR A 805 11.09 53.83 -4.20
C TYR A 805 10.78 52.51 -3.52
N ALA A 806 9.75 51.83 -4.02
CA ALA A 806 9.49 50.42 -3.76
C ALA A 806 9.22 49.74 -5.09
N ASN A 807 9.76 48.53 -5.26
CA ASN A 807 9.43 47.71 -6.42
C ASN A 807 8.19 46.84 -6.16
N ALA A 808 7.67 46.20 -7.21
CA ALA A 808 6.52 45.28 -7.12
C ALA A 808 6.76 44.07 -6.18
N SER A 809 8.03 43.79 -5.84
CA SER A 809 8.41 42.76 -4.87
C SER A 809 8.53 43.29 -3.44
N SER A 810 8.02 44.50 -3.16
CA SER A 810 8.05 45.14 -1.84
C SER A 810 9.46 45.33 -1.25
N ILE A 811 10.48 45.40 -2.11
CA ILE A 811 11.82 45.83 -1.73
C ILE A 811 11.90 47.32 -1.99
N GLY A 812 12.16 48.09 -0.94
CA GLY A 812 12.37 49.53 -1.04
C GLY A 812 13.83 49.93 -1.02
N GLY A 813 14.07 51.20 -1.35
CA GLY A 813 15.39 51.80 -1.34
C GLY A 813 15.33 53.30 -1.65
N ILE A 814 16.50 53.90 -1.84
CA ILE A 814 16.63 55.30 -2.26
C ILE A 814 17.09 55.38 -3.71
N THR A 815 16.54 56.34 -4.46
CA THR A 815 17.07 56.77 -5.76
C THR A 815 17.44 58.24 -5.68
N PHE A 816 18.56 58.62 -6.29
CA PHE A 816 18.93 60.02 -6.42
C PHE A 816 18.14 60.61 -7.58
N ILE A 817 17.36 61.65 -7.32
CA ILE A 817 16.77 62.46 -8.39
C ILE A 817 17.69 63.65 -8.56
N GLN A 818 18.23 63.81 -9.76
CA GLN A 818 19.23 64.83 -10.09
C GLN A 818 18.67 65.76 -11.14
N ALA A 819 18.84 67.07 -10.95
CA ALA A 819 18.47 68.08 -11.93
C ALA A 819 19.64 69.02 -12.21
N ILE A 820 19.88 69.32 -13.48
CA ILE A 820 20.90 70.29 -13.93
C ILE A 820 20.31 71.27 -14.92
N LYS A 821 20.87 72.49 -14.97
CA LYS A 821 20.57 73.48 -16.02
C LYS A 821 21.43 73.19 -17.25
N PHE A 822 20.87 73.33 -18.44
CA PHE A 822 21.62 73.25 -19.69
C PHE A 822 21.21 74.38 -20.67
N PRO A 823 22.08 74.80 -21.58
CA PRO A 823 21.74 75.83 -22.58
C PRO A 823 20.62 75.34 -23.51
N SER A 824 19.52 76.08 -23.63
CA SER A 824 18.44 75.79 -24.59
C SER A 824 17.86 77.09 -25.15
N ASN A 825 17.39 77.04 -26.39
CA ASN A 825 16.68 78.15 -27.04
C ASN A 825 15.23 78.26 -26.56
N LYS A 826 14.69 77.19 -25.97
CA LYS A 826 13.35 77.16 -25.37
C LYS A 826 13.45 77.37 -23.87
N MET A 827 12.59 78.23 -23.34
CA MET A 827 12.53 78.49 -21.91
C MET A 827 12.02 77.26 -21.15
N LEU A 828 12.76 76.84 -20.12
CA LEU A 828 12.46 75.68 -19.27
C LEU A 828 12.21 74.38 -20.07
N ASP A 829 12.99 74.19 -21.13
CA ASP A 829 12.98 72.96 -21.92
C ASP A 829 13.32 71.73 -21.06
N LEU A 830 12.56 70.64 -21.16
CA LEU A 830 12.70 69.47 -20.27
C LEU A 830 13.34 68.29 -20.99
N ASN A 831 14.54 67.89 -20.53
CA ASN A 831 15.19 66.66 -20.95
C ASN A 831 15.10 65.62 -19.83
N LEU A 832 14.58 64.42 -20.14
CA LEU A 832 14.33 63.37 -19.17
C LEU A 832 15.16 62.12 -19.49
N THR A 833 15.86 61.58 -18.51
CA THR A 833 16.69 60.36 -18.67
C THR A 833 16.59 59.44 -17.46
N GLY A 834 16.85 58.15 -17.68
CA GLY A 834 16.76 57.13 -16.63
C GLY A 834 15.54 56.19 -16.73
N SER A 835 15.08 55.90 -17.95
CA SER A 835 13.99 54.96 -18.22
C SER A 835 12.71 55.24 -17.44
N LEU A 836 12.27 56.50 -17.48
CA LEU A 836 11.02 56.94 -16.87
C LEU A 836 9.82 56.49 -17.72
N GLY A 837 8.81 55.92 -17.06
CA GLY A 837 7.51 55.60 -17.67
C GLY A 837 6.64 56.84 -17.89
N ASP A 838 5.46 56.66 -18.50
CA ASP A 838 4.66 57.79 -18.98
C ASP A 838 4.01 58.58 -17.83
N SER A 839 3.51 57.90 -16.79
CA SER A 839 2.98 58.56 -15.59
C SER A 839 4.04 59.41 -14.87
N MET A 840 5.28 58.93 -14.85
CA MET A 840 6.40 59.67 -14.25
C MET A 840 6.80 60.89 -15.08
N LYS A 841 6.77 60.80 -16.42
CA LYS A 841 7.01 61.96 -17.30
C LYS A 841 5.97 63.06 -17.09
N GLU A 842 4.70 62.67 -16.92
CA GLU A 842 3.61 63.60 -16.64
C GLU A 842 3.81 64.27 -15.27
N SER A 843 4.13 63.48 -14.23
CA SER A 843 4.47 63.98 -12.89
C SER A 843 5.60 65.01 -12.90
N VAL A 844 6.65 64.79 -13.72
CA VAL A 844 7.74 65.77 -13.89
C VAL A 844 7.25 67.09 -14.49
N GLN A 845 6.35 67.04 -15.47
CA GLN A 845 5.81 68.26 -16.09
C GLN A 845 4.99 69.08 -15.08
N TYR A 846 4.19 68.43 -14.23
CA TYR A 846 3.46 69.09 -13.15
C TYR A 846 4.42 69.68 -12.12
N ALA A 847 5.42 68.89 -11.70
CA ALA A 847 6.44 69.31 -10.74
C ALA A 847 7.22 70.55 -11.21
N LEU A 848 7.56 70.64 -12.50
CA LEU A 848 8.22 71.83 -13.06
C LEU A 848 7.34 73.08 -12.94
N LYS A 849 6.08 72.99 -13.38
CA LYS A 849 5.13 74.13 -13.36
C LYS A 849 4.87 74.60 -11.94
N LEU A 850 4.70 73.66 -11.02
CA LEU A 850 4.50 73.96 -9.61
C LEU A 850 5.76 74.57 -8.98
N ALA A 851 6.93 73.97 -9.17
CA ALA A 851 8.19 74.49 -8.66
C ALA A 851 8.46 75.93 -9.12
N PHE A 852 8.13 76.25 -10.38
CA PHE A 852 8.25 77.61 -10.90
C PHE A 852 7.27 78.59 -10.24
N THR A 853 6.01 78.18 -10.05
CA THR A 853 4.96 78.99 -9.40
C THR A 853 5.29 79.30 -7.93
N LEU A 854 5.93 78.35 -7.23
CA LEU A 854 6.35 78.51 -5.82
C LEU A 854 7.52 79.50 -5.63
N LEU A 855 8.19 79.91 -6.71
CA LEU A 855 9.31 80.86 -6.60
C LEU A 855 8.80 82.27 -6.28
N PRO A 856 9.57 83.08 -5.51
CA PRO A 856 9.28 84.50 -5.36
C PRO A 856 9.23 85.22 -6.72
N ILE A 857 8.32 86.17 -6.89
CA ILE A 857 8.12 86.95 -8.13
C ILE A 857 9.44 87.55 -8.66
N LYS A 858 10.32 88.01 -7.76
CA LYS A 858 11.66 88.54 -8.12
C LYS A 858 12.53 87.48 -8.80
N THR A 859 12.54 86.25 -8.28
CA THR A 859 13.31 85.13 -8.84
C THR A 859 12.72 84.66 -10.17
N GLN A 860 11.38 84.63 -10.29
CA GLN A 860 10.71 84.30 -11.54
C GLN A 860 11.08 85.28 -12.66
N LYS A 861 11.13 86.59 -12.37
CA LYS A 861 11.55 87.61 -13.35
C LYS A 861 13.00 87.40 -13.80
N LYS A 862 13.93 87.15 -12.87
CA LYS A 862 15.33 86.89 -13.18
C LYS A 862 15.51 85.64 -14.07
N ILE A 863 14.75 84.58 -13.80
CA ILE A 863 14.78 83.36 -14.62
C ILE A 863 14.25 83.64 -16.03
N LYS A 864 13.27 84.55 -16.17
CA LYS A 864 12.69 84.95 -17.48
C LYS A 864 13.65 85.71 -18.41
N GLU A 865 14.78 86.21 -17.91
CA GLU A 865 15.74 87.00 -18.70
C GLU A 865 16.64 86.15 -19.60
N THR A 866 16.94 84.91 -19.21
CA THR A 866 17.85 84.03 -19.96
C THR A 866 17.21 82.66 -20.20
N PRO A 867 17.00 82.22 -21.46
CA PRO A 867 16.44 80.91 -21.73
C PRO A 867 17.44 79.80 -21.40
N PHE A 868 17.00 78.82 -20.63
CA PHE A 868 17.74 77.59 -20.34
C PHE A 868 16.77 76.41 -20.21
N GLY A 869 17.27 75.20 -20.39
CA GLY A 869 16.55 73.96 -20.14
C GLY A 869 16.95 73.30 -18.81
N ILE A 870 16.11 72.39 -18.33
CA ILE A 870 16.33 71.57 -17.15
C ILE A 870 16.39 70.10 -17.56
N HIS A 871 17.48 69.44 -17.22
CA HIS A 871 17.64 68.01 -17.43
C HIS A 871 17.43 67.29 -16.11
N ILE A 872 16.47 66.36 -16.07
CA ILE A 872 16.21 65.50 -14.91
C ILE A 872 16.72 64.10 -15.20
N HIS A 873 17.58 63.61 -14.31
CA HIS A 873 18.19 62.29 -14.38
C HIS A 873 17.85 61.48 -13.14
N CYS A 874 17.30 60.29 -13.37
CA CYS A 874 17.10 59.27 -12.36
C CYS A 874 18.04 58.08 -12.68
N PRO A 875 19.21 57.95 -12.03
CA PRO A 875 20.24 56.94 -12.35
C PRO A 875 19.73 55.50 -12.34
N GLU A 876 20.40 54.55 -13.01
CA GLU A 876 19.95 53.15 -13.25
C GLU A 876 19.00 53.00 -14.45
N GLY A 877 19.43 53.49 -15.61
CA GLY A 877 18.63 53.47 -16.84
C GLY A 877 18.22 52.08 -17.37
N ALA A 878 18.72 50.98 -16.80
CA ALA A 878 18.26 49.64 -17.15
C ALA A 878 16.93 49.26 -16.45
N VAL A 879 16.59 49.93 -15.35
CA VAL A 879 15.38 49.65 -14.56
C VAL A 879 14.32 50.70 -14.90
N LYS A 880 13.15 50.25 -15.40
CA LYS A 880 12.02 51.16 -15.63
C LYS A 880 11.51 51.73 -14.32
N LYS A 881 11.34 53.05 -14.27
CA LYS A 881 10.82 53.78 -13.11
C LYS A 881 9.50 54.42 -13.51
N ASP A 882 8.42 53.81 -13.06
CA ASP A 882 7.07 54.25 -13.38
C ASP A 882 6.26 54.40 -12.11
N GLY A 883 5.52 55.51 -12.00
CA GLY A 883 4.73 55.86 -10.83
C GLY A 883 4.91 57.32 -10.36
N PRO A 884 3.82 58.04 -10.04
CA PRO A 884 3.86 59.46 -9.69
C PRO A 884 4.38 59.77 -8.27
N SER A 885 4.68 58.73 -7.46
CA SER A 885 5.07 58.85 -6.05
C SER A 885 6.39 59.57 -5.75
N ALA A 886 7.09 60.03 -6.78
CA ALA A 886 8.30 60.86 -6.70
C ALA A 886 8.03 62.33 -7.04
N GLY A 887 6.78 62.72 -7.31
CA GLY A 887 6.41 64.09 -7.71
C GLY A 887 6.88 65.14 -6.72
N ALA A 888 6.66 64.94 -5.41
CA ALA A 888 7.12 65.88 -4.39
C ALA A 888 8.65 66.02 -4.34
N ALA A 889 9.38 64.92 -4.55
CA ALA A 889 10.83 64.91 -4.60
C ALA A 889 11.38 65.61 -5.85
N ILE A 890 10.75 65.40 -7.01
CA ILE A 890 11.10 66.11 -8.24
C ILE A 890 10.88 67.62 -8.06
N THR A 891 9.73 68.03 -7.50
CA THR A 891 9.41 69.45 -7.26
C THR A 891 10.46 70.11 -6.36
N LEU A 892 10.85 69.47 -5.26
CA LEU A 892 11.93 69.94 -4.38
C LEU A 892 13.28 70.04 -5.12
N THR A 893 13.61 69.05 -5.96
CA THR A 893 14.85 69.03 -6.76
C THR A 893 14.91 70.23 -7.72
N ILE A 894 13.83 70.46 -8.47
CA ILE A 894 13.72 71.59 -9.41
C ILE A 894 13.76 72.91 -8.64
N TYR A 895 13.02 73.03 -7.53
CA TYR A 895 13.00 74.24 -6.72
C TYR A 895 14.40 74.60 -6.17
N SER A 896 15.12 73.59 -5.66
CA SER A 896 16.52 73.73 -5.22
C SER A 896 17.43 74.23 -6.36
N LEU A 897 17.29 73.65 -7.55
CA LEU A 897 18.06 74.05 -8.74
C LEU A 897 17.73 75.50 -9.17
N LEU A 898 16.48 75.93 -9.06
CA LEU A 898 16.05 77.28 -9.46
C LEU A 898 16.42 78.35 -8.43
N THR A 899 16.57 77.99 -7.15
CA THR A 899 16.89 78.91 -6.05
C THR A 899 18.36 78.92 -5.63
N ASP A 900 19.15 77.96 -6.14
CA ASP A 900 20.52 77.66 -5.74
C ASP A 900 20.67 77.38 -4.22
N ILE A 901 19.66 76.75 -3.63
CA ILE A 901 19.64 76.36 -2.21
C ILE A 901 19.92 74.85 -2.10
N LYS A 902 20.86 74.45 -1.24
CA LYS A 902 21.21 73.04 -1.01
C LYS A 902 20.09 72.29 -0.29
N ILE A 903 19.85 71.04 -0.71
CA ILE A 903 18.92 70.11 -0.04
C ILE A 903 19.68 69.31 1.02
N ASN A 904 19.08 69.09 2.19
CA ASN A 904 19.62 68.22 3.23
C ASN A 904 19.72 66.77 2.73
N ASN A 905 20.94 66.22 2.71
CA ASN A 905 21.23 64.87 2.22
C ASN A 905 20.78 63.75 3.19
N GLU A 906 20.42 64.09 4.43
CA GLU A 906 19.93 63.13 5.43
C GLU A 906 18.41 62.90 5.36
N VAL A 907 17.71 63.65 4.49
CA VAL A 907 16.27 63.57 4.30
C VAL A 907 15.95 62.76 3.04
N ALA A 908 14.92 61.93 3.11
CA ALA A 908 14.32 61.28 1.95
C ALA A 908 12.81 61.51 1.91
N LEU A 909 12.24 61.51 0.70
CA LEU A 909 10.84 61.90 0.47
C LEU A 909 10.15 60.96 -0.52
N THR A 910 8.86 60.72 -0.28
CA THR A 910 7.90 60.14 -1.24
C THR A 910 6.56 60.84 -1.11
N GLY A 911 5.84 60.95 -2.21
CA GLY A 911 4.55 61.61 -2.29
C GLY A 911 4.23 61.96 -3.73
N GLU A 912 3.03 61.59 -4.16
CA GLU A 912 2.46 62.17 -5.38
C GLU A 912 2.08 63.62 -5.10
N ILE A 913 2.10 64.46 -6.14
CA ILE A 913 1.86 65.89 -6.01
C ILE A 913 0.83 66.35 -7.03
N ASP A 914 -0.16 67.11 -6.56
CA ASP A 914 -1.13 67.77 -7.43
C ASP A 914 -0.63 69.15 -7.92
N ILE A 915 -1.39 69.79 -8.81
CA ILE A 915 -1.04 71.11 -9.37
C ILE A 915 -1.09 72.22 -8.31
N ILE A 916 -1.80 72.00 -7.20
CA ILE A 916 -1.99 72.99 -6.11
C ILE A 916 -0.85 72.86 -5.07
N GLY A 917 -0.13 71.73 -5.07
CA GLY A 917 0.97 71.43 -4.19
C GLY A 917 0.61 70.56 -2.98
N ASN A 918 -0.56 69.92 -2.97
CA ASN A 918 -0.90 68.90 -1.98
C ASN A 918 -0.15 67.60 -2.26
N ILE A 919 0.19 66.90 -1.19
CA ILE A 919 0.90 65.63 -1.23
C ILE A 919 -0.08 64.51 -0.90
N THR A 920 -0.36 63.65 -1.87
CA THR A 920 -1.38 62.60 -1.78
C THR A 920 -0.79 61.23 -1.46
N ALA A 921 -1.66 60.31 -1.02
CA ALA A 921 -1.29 58.97 -0.60
C ALA A 921 -0.47 58.19 -1.63
N ILE A 922 0.41 57.33 -1.14
CA ILE A 922 1.28 56.46 -1.93
C ILE A 922 1.22 55.01 -1.45
N GLY A 923 1.42 54.08 -2.38
CA GLY A 923 1.58 52.66 -2.07
C GLY A 923 2.99 52.29 -1.60
N GLY A 924 3.09 51.16 -0.87
CA GLY A 924 4.34 50.52 -0.50
C GLY A 924 5.17 51.27 0.55
N LEU A 925 4.52 52.03 1.44
CA LEU A 925 5.18 52.89 2.42
C LEU A 925 6.14 52.10 3.35
N GLU A 926 5.73 50.95 3.87
CA GLU A 926 6.58 50.12 4.75
C GLU A 926 7.92 49.79 4.09
N ALA A 927 7.90 49.27 2.87
CA ALA A 927 9.11 48.93 2.11
C ALA A 927 10.00 50.15 1.88
N LYS A 928 9.40 51.29 1.50
CA LYS A 928 10.10 52.56 1.29
C LYS A 928 10.84 53.04 2.54
N LEU A 929 10.21 52.94 3.71
CA LEU A 929 10.77 53.39 4.98
C LEU A 929 11.92 52.48 5.46
N TYR A 930 11.75 51.16 5.39
CA TYR A 930 12.84 50.23 5.68
C TYR A 930 14.03 50.41 4.71
N GLY A 931 13.74 50.64 3.43
CA GLY A 931 14.75 50.99 2.43
C GLY A 931 15.49 52.29 2.77
N ALA A 932 14.78 53.32 3.23
CA ALA A 932 15.37 54.59 3.68
C ALA A 932 16.34 54.38 4.85
N LYS A 933 15.87 53.65 5.88
CA LYS A 933 16.67 53.34 7.07
C LYS A 933 17.94 52.58 6.73
N ASN A 934 17.84 51.55 5.90
CA ASN A 934 18.99 50.75 5.46
C ASN A 934 19.99 51.55 4.61
N ALA A 935 19.51 52.57 3.89
CA ALA A 935 20.35 53.49 3.12
C ALA A 935 21.06 54.54 3.99
N GLY A 936 20.71 54.67 5.27
CA GLY A 936 21.29 55.62 6.22
C GLY A 936 20.59 56.98 6.27
N VAL A 937 19.34 57.07 5.80
CA VAL A 937 18.50 58.26 5.94
C VAL A 937 18.18 58.48 7.42
N LYS A 938 18.12 59.74 7.89
CA LYS A 938 17.71 60.07 9.27
C LYS A 938 16.27 60.53 9.37
N ILE A 939 15.77 61.20 8.34
CA ILE A 939 14.40 61.75 8.32
C ILE A 939 13.72 61.31 7.02
N ALA A 940 12.61 60.57 7.13
CA ALA A 940 11.77 60.21 6.00
C ALA A 940 10.46 60.99 6.02
N LEU A 941 10.15 61.67 4.92
CA LEU A 941 8.91 62.42 4.72
C LEU A 941 7.91 61.57 3.91
N PHE A 942 6.67 61.50 4.38
CA PHE A 942 5.59 60.73 3.75
C PHE A 942 4.25 61.49 3.77
N PRO A 943 3.28 61.14 2.91
CA PRO A 943 1.98 61.82 2.86
C PRO A 943 1.16 61.64 4.15
N GLU A 944 0.48 62.70 4.60
CA GLU A 944 -0.41 62.67 5.78
C GLU A 944 -1.54 61.63 5.63
N GLU A 945 -2.05 61.42 4.41
CA GLU A 945 -3.08 60.42 4.11
C GLU A 945 -2.67 58.96 4.43
N ASN A 946 -1.36 58.67 4.54
CA ASN A 946 -0.85 57.35 4.91
C ASN A 946 -0.62 57.17 6.43
N LEU A 947 -1.15 58.06 7.28
CA LEU A 947 -0.98 57.96 8.74
C LEU A 947 -1.55 56.65 9.30
N GLU A 948 -2.68 56.16 8.78
CA GLU A 948 -3.29 54.90 9.23
C GLU A 948 -2.33 53.71 9.05
N ASP A 949 -1.61 53.65 7.92
CA ASP A 949 -0.62 52.59 7.65
C ASP A 949 0.47 52.59 8.73
N ILE A 950 0.95 53.76 9.13
CA ILE A 950 1.96 53.91 10.18
C ILE A 950 1.43 53.53 11.56
N GLU A 951 0.19 53.87 11.88
CA GLU A 951 -0.44 53.47 13.15
C GLU A 951 -0.58 51.95 13.27
N ILE A 952 -0.95 51.29 12.18
CA ILE A 952 -1.01 49.83 12.10
C ILE A 952 0.39 49.23 12.32
N MET A 953 1.43 49.79 11.68
CA MET A 953 2.82 49.36 11.88
C MET A 953 3.28 49.55 13.33
N ARG A 954 2.92 50.66 13.98
CA ARG A 954 3.24 50.92 15.39
C ARG A 954 2.56 49.92 16.33
N LYS A 955 1.26 49.64 16.12
CA LYS A 955 0.51 48.64 16.90
C LYS A 955 1.09 47.23 16.76
N ASN A 956 1.59 46.90 15.57
CA ASN A 956 2.19 45.60 15.27
C ASN A 956 3.67 45.49 15.70
N GLY A 957 4.28 46.56 16.22
CA GLY A 957 5.70 46.60 16.61
C GLY A 957 6.67 46.55 15.43
N THR A 958 6.22 46.92 14.22
CA THR A 958 7.00 46.84 12.98
C THR A 958 7.39 48.21 12.41
N SER A 959 7.16 49.29 13.17
CA SER A 959 7.62 50.62 12.76
C SER A 959 9.16 50.66 12.67
N PRO A 960 9.74 51.18 11.58
CA PRO A 960 11.19 51.33 11.47
C PRO A 960 11.73 52.50 12.30
N GLU A 961 10.89 53.29 12.97
CA GLU A 961 11.28 54.41 13.83
C GLU A 961 12.20 53.97 14.96
N ASP A 962 13.31 54.69 15.14
CA ASP A 962 14.22 54.55 16.27
C ASP A 962 14.90 55.89 16.59
N ASN A 963 15.87 55.88 17.52
CA ASN A 963 16.59 57.10 17.90
C ASN A 963 17.35 57.76 16.72
N ASN A 964 17.67 57.01 15.68
CA ASN A 964 18.45 57.44 14.53
C ASN A 964 17.61 57.68 13.26
N PHE A 965 16.37 57.19 13.22
CA PHE A 965 15.45 57.30 12.09
C PHE A 965 14.07 57.81 12.51
N LYS A 966 13.71 59.00 12.02
CA LYS A 966 12.43 59.67 12.27
C LYS A 966 11.58 59.72 11.01
N ILE A 967 10.27 59.60 11.18
CA ILE A 967 9.30 59.69 10.09
C ILE A 967 8.38 60.88 10.36
N ILE A 968 8.15 61.74 9.35
CA ILE A 968 7.34 62.96 9.48
C ILE A 968 6.28 62.98 8.37
N ALA A 969 5.02 63.14 8.77
CA ALA A 969 3.89 63.31 7.85
C ALA A 969 3.90 64.72 7.27
N VAL A 970 3.65 64.83 5.97
CA VAL A 970 3.54 66.09 5.23
C VAL A 970 2.29 66.10 4.36
N ASN A 971 1.62 67.24 4.28
CA ASN A 971 0.41 67.40 3.45
C ASN A 971 0.59 68.35 2.27
N ASN A 972 1.55 69.26 2.35
CA ASN A 972 1.77 70.27 1.34
C ASN A 972 3.27 70.44 1.06
N ILE A 973 3.58 70.72 -0.20
CA ILE A 973 4.96 70.95 -0.67
C ILE A 973 5.67 72.05 0.10
N GLN A 974 4.95 73.05 0.63
CA GLN A 974 5.56 74.10 1.44
C GLN A 974 6.24 73.56 2.71
N GLN A 975 5.60 72.60 3.40
CA GLN A 975 6.20 71.92 4.56
C GLN A 975 7.48 71.16 4.17
N VAL A 976 7.46 70.51 3.00
CA VAL A 976 8.63 69.81 2.46
C VAL A 976 9.78 70.79 2.19
N LEU A 977 9.50 71.95 1.60
CA LEU A 977 10.52 72.97 1.35
C LEU A 977 11.15 73.47 2.66
N GLU A 978 10.35 73.70 3.70
CA GLU A 978 10.83 74.15 5.03
C GLU A 978 11.68 73.10 5.74
N LEU A 979 11.32 71.83 5.64
CA LEU A 979 12.04 70.73 6.30
C LEU A 979 13.31 70.29 5.55
N CYS A 980 13.32 70.38 4.21
CA CYS A 980 14.39 69.83 3.38
C CYS A 980 15.47 70.84 2.95
N LEU A 981 15.12 72.12 2.82
CA LEU A 981 16.07 73.13 2.34
C LEU A 981 16.97 73.62 3.48
N MET A 982 18.27 73.72 3.21
CA MET A 982 19.18 74.34 4.17
C MET A 982 18.95 75.85 4.19
N SER A 983 18.87 76.45 5.39
CA SER A 983 18.84 77.91 5.52
C SER A 983 20.00 78.54 4.74
N LYS A 984 19.72 79.56 3.91
CA LYS A 984 20.77 80.39 3.33
C LYS A 984 21.58 80.94 4.49
N LYS A 985 22.79 80.44 4.72
CA LYS A 985 23.79 81.20 5.48
C LYS A 985 23.80 82.57 4.82
N LYS A 986 23.38 83.60 5.56
CA LYS A 986 23.76 84.97 5.20
C LYS A 986 25.28 84.93 5.17
N ASP A 987 25.85 84.94 3.98
CA ASP A 987 27.27 85.18 3.83
C ASP A 987 27.54 86.50 4.57
N LYS A 988 28.21 86.38 5.72
CA LYS A 988 28.76 87.52 6.42
C LYS A 988 29.98 87.94 5.60
N LYS A 989 29.82 89.10 4.98
CA LYS A 989 30.77 89.97 4.27
C LYS A 989 30.84 89.78 2.77
#